data_AF-A0A960YWD7-F1
#
_entry.id   AF-A0A960YWD7-F1
#
_cell.length_a   1.000
_cell.length_b   1.000
_cell.length_c   1.000
_cell.angle_alpha   90.00
_cell.angle_beta   90.00
_cell.angle_gamma   90.00
#
_symmetry.space_group_name_H-M   'P 1'
#
loop_
_entity.id
_entity.type
_entity.pdbx_description
1 polymer ?
#
loop_
_entity_poly.entity_id
_entity_poly.type
_entity_poly.pdbx_seq_one_letter_code
_entity_poly.pdbx_strand_id
1 'polypeptide(L)'
;EERDYMYRYYAHDPDSRINLGIRRRLAPLLGKNRRRIELLNVLLFSLPGTPIIYYGDEIGMGDNHYLGDRDGVRTPMQWDDGRNAGFSQSNPQQLFLPVIIDPEYHYHTVNVAIEDRNPSSLLWWMRRMINMRNRFQAFARGSFEHIHCENSNVFAFIRRLDSEIVLVVINLSRFAQSVELELGEWQGYQPVDVFSLNRFAVIQAQHWQLTMGMHDYFWLQLLPEKRIESPPDYEPLELDCQEPWTSIFAGRLKERIESELLPRYLGQRNSAGLKRAQIRNVTIQSSSIINTTDLEAVLLLLRVSYSQAEADTIFLPLAACSANEALEWTANNRGLIFARIAQTARYLIDAAWHPGFHRSVHRILMDGGSEVGAPPEIRCQADQAGSINLERPREIHLAKAGRRNTTFLYDNGATFKLFRRLEPGINPDIEMISALNRSRPDNRLVPVHLGSCALLYKDKQKYVFGMLNQTVTNTGLVWQSSQEAALQFFDQILSGKTEQLAGAAFQLNNPFSPPQEKVVSFLEETAGLQLSALRHLASQLALLHIQLAEIAAEPDFQPESFSTLYQRSLYQSMQSRLKKVYALIDRLSRTGDDRMMNACNSVLALRPSILHAYQFLLAAKLEARKIRIHGDLHLGQILQSGGDFIFKDFEGRGDRALSERRIKRSPIRDLASLIQSLHRASYQALHRQIQLHEKDIDFIRQWIPVYFSYQSIAMLNSYHEAIKDSQLVPAEYGSFIQFYSAFQFHQSITTIGRSHELYNDPFEIQTALQALLDVHTFINGTASPSAGEHR
;
A
#
# COMPACT_ATOMS: atom_id res chain seq x y z
N GLU A 1 -50.82 -16.89 -10.92
CA GLU A 1 -50.30 -16.25 -9.68
C GLU A 1 -49.01 -15.45 -9.93
N GLU A 2 -47.84 -16.06 -10.14
CA GLU A 2 -46.58 -15.29 -10.36
C GLU A 2 -46.62 -14.37 -11.58
N ARG A 3 -47.21 -14.83 -12.69
CA ARG A 3 -47.39 -14.03 -13.90
C ARG A 3 -48.36 -12.87 -13.69
N ASP A 4 -49.42 -13.08 -12.92
CA ASP A 4 -50.39 -12.02 -12.59
C ASP A 4 -49.76 -10.97 -11.69
N TYR A 5 -48.90 -11.39 -10.74
CA TYR A 5 -48.07 -10.49 -9.94
C TYR A 5 -47.12 -9.68 -10.83
N MET A 6 -46.41 -10.33 -11.76
CA MET A 6 -45.55 -9.64 -12.73
C MET A 6 -46.30 -8.59 -13.55
N TYR A 7 -47.49 -8.91 -14.08
CA TYR A 7 -48.28 -7.94 -14.83
C TYR A 7 -48.77 -6.79 -13.97
N ARG A 8 -49.22 -7.06 -12.75
CA ARG A 8 -49.64 -6.02 -11.81
C ARG A 8 -48.50 -5.08 -11.47
N TYR A 9 -47.30 -5.59 -11.27
CA TYR A 9 -46.17 -4.78 -10.81
C TYR A 9 -45.44 -4.06 -11.95
N TYR A 10 -45.18 -4.74 -13.06
CA TYR A 10 -44.30 -4.25 -14.14
C TYR A 10 -45.02 -3.78 -15.41
N ALA A 11 -46.31 -4.11 -15.56
CA ALA A 11 -47.09 -3.77 -16.76
C ALA A 11 -48.45 -3.19 -16.35
N HIS A 12 -48.43 -2.12 -15.54
CA HIS A 12 -49.65 -1.43 -15.08
C HIS A 12 -50.49 -0.92 -16.25
N ASP A 13 -49.84 -0.44 -17.31
CA ASP A 13 -50.48 -0.03 -18.56
C ASP A 13 -50.91 -1.28 -19.38
N PRO A 14 -52.20 -1.46 -19.70
CA PRO A 14 -52.67 -2.55 -20.55
C PRO A 14 -51.98 -2.61 -21.92
N ASP A 15 -51.62 -1.46 -22.50
CA ASP A 15 -51.00 -1.37 -23.83
C ASP A 15 -49.54 -1.88 -23.84
N SER A 16 -48.93 -1.98 -22.65
CA SER A 16 -47.61 -2.60 -22.47
C SER A 16 -47.63 -4.14 -22.50
N ARG A 17 -48.80 -4.76 -22.71
CA ARG A 17 -48.99 -6.22 -22.71
C ARG A 17 -49.20 -6.77 -24.13
N ILE A 18 -48.64 -7.94 -24.43
CA ILE A 18 -48.97 -8.70 -25.66
C ILE A 18 -48.95 -10.19 -25.43
N ASN A 19 -50.00 -10.89 -25.85
CA ASN A 19 -50.16 -12.32 -25.64
C ASN A 19 -49.89 -12.68 -24.16
N LEU A 20 -48.75 -13.33 -23.90
CA LEU A 20 -48.28 -13.75 -22.57
C LEU A 20 -47.04 -12.98 -22.07
N GLY A 21 -46.67 -11.85 -22.70
CA GLY A 21 -45.43 -11.10 -22.41
C GLY A 21 -45.63 -9.60 -22.19
N ILE A 22 -44.55 -8.95 -21.71
CA ILE A 22 -44.47 -7.49 -21.50
C ILE A 22 -43.64 -6.88 -22.63
N ARG A 23 -44.13 -5.80 -23.24
CA ARG A 23 -43.56 -5.09 -24.40
C ARG A 23 -42.66 -3.92 -24.00
N ARG A 24 -41.91 -4.08 -22.91
CA ARG A 24 -41.09 -3.01 -22.34
C ARG A 24 -39.64 -3.45 -22.26
N ARG A 25 -38.71 -2.51 -22.47
CA ARG A 25 -37.29 -2.73 -22.22
C ARG A 25 -36.97 -2.65 -20.73
N LEU A 26 -35.80 -3.12 -20.32
CA LEU A 26 -35.40 -3.17 -18.91
C LEU A 26 -35.40 -1.80 -18.23
N ALA A 27 -34.83 -0.78 -18.89
CA ALA A 27 -34.76 0.57 -18.32
C ALA A 27 -36.15 1.18 -18.08
N PRO A 28 -37.08 1.20 -19.07
CA PRO A 28 -38.45 1.63 -18.84
C PRO A 28 -39.24 0.77 -17.82
N LEU A 29 -38.97 -0.54 -17.73
CA LEU A 29 -39.58 -1.42 -16.72
C LEU A 29 -39.22 -1.04 -15.28
N LEU A 30 -38.02 -0.50 -15.07
CA LEU A 30 -37.51 -0.12 -13.77
C LEU A 30 -37.64 1.38 -13.48
N GLY A 31 -38.31 2.12 -14.37
CA GLY A 31 -38.48 3.57 -14.29
C GLY A 31 -37.16 4.31 -14.41
N LYS A 32 -36.28 3.86 -15.32
CA LYS A 32 -34.93 4.38 -15.56
C LYS A 32 -34.05 4.45 -14.29
N ASN A 33 -34.40 3.71 -13.24
CA ASN A 33 -33.64 3.72 -12.00
C ASN A 33 -32.35 2.91 -12.15
N ARG A 34 -31.24 3.65 -12.24
CA ARG A 34 -29.88 3.11 -12.36
C ARG A 34 -29.61 1.93 -11.43
N ARG A 35 -29.84 2.08 -10.13
CA ARG A 35 -29.50 1.07 -9.14
C ARG A 35 -30.33 -0.21 -9.29
N ARG A 36 -31.60 -0.08 -9.68
CA ARG A 36 -32.45 -1.25 -9.96
C ARG A 36 -31.99 -2.00 -11.20
N ILE A 37 -31.57 -1.28 -12.24
CA ILE A 37 -31.02 -1.87 -13.47
C ILE A 37 -29.73 -2.63 -13.15
N GLU A 38 -28.84 -2.01 -12.37
CA GLU A 38 -27.61 -2.67 -11.91
C GLU A 38 -27.92 -3.92 -11.07
N LEU A 39 -28.81 -3.82 -10.09
CA LEU A 39 -29.18 -4.92 -9.21
C LEU A 39 -29.76 -6.13 -9.98
N LEU A 40 -30.63 -5.89 -10.97
CA LEU A 40 -31.15 -6.98 -11.81
C LEU A 40 -30.06 -7.63 -12.66
N ASN A 41 -29.12 -6.84 -13.20
CA ASN A 41 -27.98 -7.38 -13.93
C ASN A 41 -27.01 -8.15 -13.01
N VAL A 42 -26.80 -7.70 -11.77
CA VAL A 42 -26.02 -8.43 -10.76
C VAL A 42 -26.64 -9.79 -10.49
N LEU A 43 -27.96 -9.87 -10.29
CA LEU A 43 -28.68 -11.13 -10.16
C LEU A 43 -28.49 -12.00 -11.42
N LEU A 44 -28.71 -11.45 -12.61
CA LEU A 44 -28.55 -12.16 -13.88
C LEU A 44 -27.14 -12.74 -14.05
N PHE A 45 -26.11 -11.99 -13.66
CA PHE A 45 -24.71 -12.41 -13.82
C PHE A 45 -24.23 -13.40 -12.76
N SER A 46 -24.84 -13.40 -11.57
CA SER A 46 -24.41 -14.23 -10.44
C SER A 46 -25.23 -15.52 -10.24
N LEU A 47 -26.47 -15.56 -10.71
CA LEU A 47 -27.32 -16.75 -10.66
C LEU A 47 -26.88 -17.85 -11.65
N PRO A 48 -27.27 -19.11 -11.44
CA PRO A 48 -26.98 -20.19 -12.37
C PRO A 48 -27.59 -19.96 -13.75
N GLY A 49 -26.84 -20.32 -14.79
CA GLY A 49 -27.29 -20.26 -16.19
C GLY A 49 -26.46 -19.33 -17.06
N THR A 50 -26.87 -19.23 -18.32
CA THR A 50 -26.25 -18.33 -19.30
C THR A 50 -26.98 -16.99 -19.26
N PRO A 51 -26.32 -15.90 -18.84
CA PRO A 51 -26.94 -14.57 -18.86
C PRO A 51 -27.20 -14.14 -20.31
N ILE A 52 -28.40 -13.60 -20.57
CA ILE A 52 -28.79 -13.08 -21.88
C ILE A 52 -29.09 -11.60 -21.71
N ILE A 53 -28.41 -10.76 -22.47
CA ILE A 53 -28.62 -9.31 -22.51
C ILE A 53 -29.27 -8.97 -23.85
N TYR A 54 -30.29 -8.11 -23.82
CA TYR A 54 -30.91 -7.61 -25.04
C TYR A 54 -30.21 -6.32 -25.48
N TYR A 55 -29.89 -6.19 -26.77
CA TYR A 55 -29.14 -5.03 -27.27
C TYR A 55 -29.82 -3.71 -26.87
N GLY A 56 -29.04 -2.72 -26.47
CA GLY A 56 -29.54 -1.44 -25.97
C GLY A 56 -29.83 -1.42 -24.47
N ASP A 57 -30.03 -2.56 -23.80
CA ASP A 57 -30.16 -2.56 -22.32
C ASP A 57 -28.85 -2.10 -21.65
N GLU A 58 -27.70 -2.33 -22.29
CA GLU A 58 -26.38 -1.89 -21.83
C GLU A 58 -26.15 -0.38 -21.85
N ILE A 59 -27.02 0.38 -22.52
CA ILE A 59 -27.04 1.85 -22.49
C ILE A 59 -28.33 2.39 -21.82
N GLY A 60 -29.23 1.51 -21.38
CA GLY A 60 -30.51 1.91 -20.79
C GLY A 60 -31.50 2.44 -21.83
N MET A 61 -31.46 1.89 -23.05
CA MET A 61 -32.30 2.29 -24.17
C MET A 61 -33.79 2.16 -23.84
N GLY A 62 -34.57 3.15 -24.27
CA GLY A 62 -36.02 3.17 -24.11
C GLY A 62 -36.77 2.32 -25.14
N ASP A 63 -38.07 2.16 -24.92
CA ASP A 63 -38.97 1.47 -25.83
C ASP A 63 -40.03 2.41 -26.41
N ASN A 64 -40.74 1.93 -27.43
CA ASN A 64 -41.93 2.57 -27.97
C ASN A 64 -43.09 1.56 -27.99
N HIS A 65 -43.72 1.34 -26.84
CA HIS A 65 -44.78 0.33 -26.69
C HIS A 65 -46.05 0.58 -27.53
N TYR A 66 -46.19 1.76 -28.16
CA TYR A 66 -47.28 2.05 -29.10
C TYR A 66 -47.10 1.38 -30.48
N LEU A 67 -45.92 0.82 -30.76
CA LEU A 67 -45.69 0.05 -31.97
C LEU A 67 -46.39 -1.32 -31.90
N GLY A 68 -46.84 -1.81 -33.06
CA GLY A 68 -47.45 -3.13 -33.19
C GLY A 68 -46.52 -4.28 -32.80
N ASP A 69 -47.10 -5.45 -32.49
CA ASP A 69 -46.36 -6.64 -32.05
C ASP A 69 -45.30 -6.34 -30.96
N ARG A 70 -44.10 -6.93 -31.02
CA ARG A 70 -42.98 -6.64 -30.11
C ARG A 70 -42.04 -5.59 -30.69
N ASP A 71 -42.47 -4.82 -31.69
CA ASP A 71 -41.58 -3.89 -32.39
C ASP A 71 -41.20 -2.69 -31.52
N GLY A 72 -41.99 -2.41 -30.47
CA GLY A 72 -41.67 -1.40 -29.46
C GLY A 72 -40.34 -1.61 -28.74
N VAL A 73 -39.87 -2.85 -28.65
CA VAL A 73 -38.55 -3.17 -28.09
C VAL A 73 -37.50 -3.52 -29.15
N ARG A 74 -37.86 -3.54 -30.44
CA ARG A 74 -36.96 -3.88 -31.57
C ARG A 74 -36.52 -2.67 -32.38
N THR A 75 -36.71 -1.47 -31.82
CA THR A 75 -36.32 -0.22 -32.48
C THR A 75 -34.82 -0.16 -32.74
N PRO A 76 -34.36 0.61 -33.75
CA PRO A 76 -32.96 0.68 -34.11
C PRO A 76 -32.05 1.12 -32.95
N MET A 77 -30.85 0.56 -32.88
CA MET A 77 -29.85 0.89 -31.86
C MET A 77 -29.44 2.37 -31.92
N GLN A 78 -29.21 2.97 -30.74
CA GLN A 78 -28.85 4.38 -30.60
C GLN A 78 -27.32 4.52 -30.50
N TRP A 79 -26.65 4.67 -31.64
CA TRP A 79 -25.20 4.77 -31.73
C TRP A 79 -24.66 6.15 -31.36
N ASP A 80 -25.26 7.21 -31.91
CA ASP A 80 -24.83 8.60 -31.69
C ASP A 80 -26.01 9.59 -31.69
N ASP A 81 -25.68 10.88 -31.59
CA ASP A 81 -26.62 12.01 -31.59
C ASP A 81 -26.94 12.51 -33.02
N GLY A 82 -26.44 11.82 -34.04
CA GLY A 82 -26.65 12.15 -35.44
C GLY A 82 -28.00 11.68 -36.00
N ARG A 83 -28.12 11.76 -37.33
CA ARG A 83 -29.33 11.37 -38.05
C ARG A 83 -29.69 9.91 -37.75
N ASN A 84 -30.96 9.67 -37.42
CA ASN A 84 -31.48 8.35 -37.06
C ASN A 84 -30.63 7.65 -35.98
N ALA A 85 -30.11 8.41 -35.00
CA ALA A 85 -29.26 7.90 -33.93
C ALA A 85 -27.98 7.18 -34.41
N GLY A 86 -27.48 7.52 -35.61
CA GLY A 86 -26.31 6.88 -36.21
C GLY A 86 -26.59 5.52 -36.86
N PHE A 87 -27.82 5.01 -36.79
CA PHE A 87 -28.18 3.70 -37.36
C PHE A 87 -28.26 3.71 -38.89
N SER A 88 -28.71 4.81 -39.51
CA SER A 88 -28.89 4.92 -40.96
C SER A 88 -28.86 6.38 -41.41
N GLN A 89 -28.39 6.62 -42.63
CA GLN A 89 -28.44 7.94 -43.27
C GLN A 89 -29.73 8.18 -44.10
N SER A 90 -30.62 7.19 -44.17
CA SER A 90 -31.87 7.28 -44.95
C SER A 90 -32.82 8.38 -44.45
N ASN A 91 -33.82 8.72 -45.27
CA ASN A 91 -34.94 9.52 -44.79
C ASN A 91 -35.60 8.80 -43.58
N PRO A 92 -35.83 9.46 -42.43
CA PRO A 92 -36.46 8.83 -41.26
C PRO A 92 -37.78 8.09 -41.58
N GLN A 93 -38.55 8.60 -42.55
CA GLN A 93 -39.81 7.97 -43.00
C GLN A 93 -39.61 6.65 -43.76
N GLN A 94 -38.39 6.36 -44.22
CA GLN A 94 -38.04 5.12 -44.91
C GLN A 94 -37.47 4.06 -43.95
N LEU A 95 -37.32 4.38 -42.66
CA LEU A 95 -36.90 3.38 -41.68
C LEU A 95 -38.00 2.34 -41.49
N PHE A 96 -37.60 1.06 -41.44
CA PHE A 96 -38.52 -0.04 -41.15
C PHE A 96 -39.19 0.13 -39.77
N LEU A 97 -38.43 0.58 -38.77
CA LEU A 97 -38.93 0.97 -37.45
C LEU A 97 -38.35 2.33 -37.05
N PRO A 98 -39.11 3.19 -36.35
CA PRO A 98 -38.62 4.49 -35.91
C PRO A 98 -37.59 4.35 -34.79
N VAL A 99 -36.69 5.34 -34.68
CA VAL A 99 -35.81 5.51 -33.52
C VAL A 99 -36.60 6.04 -32.32
N ILE A 100 -36.05 5.90 -31.11
CA ILE A 100 -36.69 6.44 -29.90
C ILE A 100 -36.45 7.94 -29.81
N ILE A 101 -37.54 8.68 -29.87
CA ILE A 101 -37.58 10.14 -29.72
C ILE A 101 -38.28 10.59 -28.44
N ASP A 102 -38.67 9.64 -27.59
CA ASP A 102 -39.24 9.94 -26.28
C ASP A 102 -38.24 10.80 -25.47
N PRO A 103 -38.65 11.94 -24.87
CA PRO A 103 -37.73 12.83 -24.18
C PRO A 103 -36.90 12.16 -23.07
N GLU A 104 -37.45 11.14 -22.39
CA GLU A 104 -36.75 10.44 -21.32
C GLU A 104 -35.65 9.53 -21.89
N TYR A 105 -35.81 8.96 -23.08
CA TYR A 105 -34.88 7.99 -23.67
C TYR A 105 -34.28 8.42 -25.01
N HIS A 106 -34.38 9.71 -25.33
CA HIS A 106 -34.05 10.25 -26.64
C HIS A 106 -32.59 9.95 -27.00
N TYR A 107 -32.35 9.58 -28.26
CA TYR A 107 -31.00 9.24 -28.72
C TYR A 107 -29.94 10.34 -28.57
N HIS A 108 -30.28 11.63 -28.57
CA HIS A 108 -29.34 12.71 -28.23
C HIS A 108 -28.76 12.63 -26.79
N THR A 109 -29.40 11.92 -25.87
CA THR A 109 -28.93 11.80 -24.47
C THR A 109 -28.57 10.37 -24.08
N VAL A 110 -29.27 9.38 -24.63
CA VAL A 110 -29.00 7.95 -24.43
C VAL A 110 -28.46 7.38 -25.73
N ASN A 111 -27.14 7.31 -25.89
CA ASN A 111 -26.52 6.65 -27.05
C ASN A 111 -25.14 6.11 -26.70
N VAL A 112 -24.62 5.21 -27.55
CA VAL A 112 -23.32 4.57 -27.35
C VAL A 112 -22.19 5.60 -27.29
N ALA A 113 -22.16 6.60 -28.16
CA ALA A 113 -21.08 7.60 -28.18
C ALA A 113 -20.99 8.42 -26.87
N ILE A 114 -22.14 8.77 -26.27
CA ILE A 114 -22.20 9.49 -24.97
C ILE A 114 -21.83 8.54 -23.84
N GLU A 115 -22.43 7.35 -23.78
CA GLU A 115 -22.16 6.37 -22.74
C GLU A 115 -20.70 5.92 -22.76
N ASP A 116 -20.09 5.78 -23.93
CA ASP A 116 -18.68 5.39 -24.07
C ASP A 116 -17.72 6.51 -23.60
N ARG A 117 -18.09 7.78 -23.76
CA ARG A 117 -17.30 8.93 -23.26
C ARG A 117 -17.36 9.10 -21.74
N ASN A 118 -18.36 8.55 -21.07
CA ASN A 118 -18.55 8.69 -19.63
C ASN A 118 -18.16 7.39 -18.88
N PRO A 119 -17.01 7.32 -18.17
CA PRO A 119 -16.59 6.11 -17.44
C PRO A 119 -17.53 5.63 -16.32
N SER A 120 -18.47 6.47 -15.91
CA SER A 120 -19.49 6.17 -14.88
C SER A 120 -20.84 5.74 -15.48
N SER A 121 -20.89 5.47 -16.78
CA SER A 121 -22.11 5.14 -17.53
C SER A 121 -22.58 3.69 -17.35
N LEU A 122 -23.77 3.35 -17.89
CA LEU A 122 -24.25 1.98 -17.89
C LEU A 122 -23.35 1.05 -18.66
N LEU A 123 -22.89 1.53 -19.80
CA LEU A 123 -22.08 0.75 -20.69
C LEU A 123 -20.77 0.33 -20.00
N TRP A 124 -20.08 1.26 -19.33
CA TRP A 124 -18.85 0.94 -18.60
C TRP A 124 -19.08 0.03 -17.40
N TRP A 125 -20.18 0.25 -16.67
CA TRP A 125 -20.55 -0.65 -15.59
C TRP A 125 -20.83 -2.07 -16.09
N MET A 126 -21.59 -2.23 -17.19
CA MET A 126 -21.88 -3.52 -17.81
C MET A 126 -20.59 -4.22 -18.27
N ARG A 127 -19.69 -3.50 -18.95
CA ARG A 127 -18.38 -4.01 -19.35
C ARG A 127 -17.58 -4.50 -18.14
N ARG A 128 -17.54 -3.72 -17.05
CA ARG A 128 -16.84 -4.10 -15.80
C ARG A 128 -17.45 -5.35 -15.17
N MET A 129 -18.77 -5.43 -15.10
CA MET A 129 -19.50 -6.58 -14.54
C MET A 129 -19.29 -7.86 -15.34
N ILE A 130 -19.38 -7.79 -16.67
CA ILE A 130 -19.16 -8.94 -17.56
C ILE A 130 -17.71 -9.42 -17.46
N ASN A 131 -16.75 -8.49 -17.50
CA ASN A 131 -15.33 -8.82 -17.33
C ASN A 131 -15.08 -9.46 -15.97
N MET A 132 -15.63 -8.91 -14.89
CA MET A 132 -15.49 -9.48 -13.55
C MET A 132 -16.10 -10.87 -13.47
N ARG A 133 -17.32 -11.06 -13.98
CA ARG A 133 -17.97 -12.37 -14.03
C ARG A 133 -17.10 -13.41 -14.76
N ASN A 134 -16.47 -13.03 -15.86
CA ASN A 134 -15.62 -13.92 -16.65
C ASN A 134 -14.31 -14.32 -15.93
N ARG A 135 -13.89 -13.58 -14.89
CA ARG A 135 -12.72 -13.93 -14.05
C ARG A 135 -13.02 -15.08 -13.09
N PHE A 136 -14.27 -15.30 -12.70
CA PHE A 136 -14.67 -16.34 -11.76
C PHE A 136 -15.43 -17.44 -12.48
N GLN A 137 -14.79 -18.61 -12.60
CA GLN A 137 -15.44 -19.77 -13.19
C GLN A 137 -16.62 -20.25 -12.34
N ALA A 138 -16.58 -19.99 -11.03
CA ALA A 138 -17.69 -20.25 -10.10
C ALA A 138 -19.04 -19.67 -10.57
N PHE A 139 -19.09 -18.50 -11.21
CA PHE A 139 -20.36 -17.94 -11.71
C PHE A 139 -20.93 -18.72 -12.90
N ALA A 140 -20.07 -19.28 -13.75
CA ALA A 140 -20.49 -20.02 -14.93
C ALA A 140 -20.77 -21.50 -14.65
N ARG A 141 -19.95 -22.14 -13.82
CA ARG A 141 -19.95 -23.61 -13.61
C ARG A 141 -20.04 -24.04 -12.16
N GLY A 142 -19.92 -23.12 -11.21
CA GLY A 142 -19.96 -23.46 -9.79
C GLY A 142 -21.33 -23.86 -9.29
N SER A 143 -21.36 -24.53 -8.14
CA SER A 143 -22.55 -24.84 -7.37
C SER A 143 -23.32 -23.58 -6.99
N PHE A 144 -24.57 -23.75 -6.57
CA PHE A 144 -25.40 -22.69 -5.99
C PHE A 144 -25.88 -23.14 -4.63
N GLU A 145 -25.50 -22.43 -3.59
CA GLU A 145 -25.78 -22.76 -2.19
C GLU A 145 -26.44 -21.54 -1.53
N HIS A 146 -27.73 -21.63 -1.21
CA HIS A 146 -28.45 -20.52 -0.59
C HIS A 146 -27.98 -20.32 0.86
N ILE A 147 -27.69 -19.07 1.26
CA ILE A 147 -27.34 -18.74 2.64
C ILE A 147 -28.59 -18.26 3.35
N HIS A 148 -28.92 -18.90 4.47
CA HIS A 148 -30.08 -18.52 5.25
C HIS A 148 -29.89 -17.11 5.85
N CYS A 149 -30.97 -16.35 5.82
CA CYS A 149 -31.03 -14.99 6.32
C CYS A 149 -32.47 -14.71 6.78
N GLU A 150 -32.64 -14.22 8.00
CA GLU A 150 -33.97 -13.84 8.51
C GLU A 150 -34.54 -12.60 7.80
N ASN A 151 -33.67 -11.74 7.26
CA ASN A 151 -34.07 -10.52 6.57
C ASN A 151 -34.52 -10.81 5.13
N SER A 152 -35.83 -10.85 4.90
CA SER A 152 -36.43 -11.11 3.59
C SER A 152 -36.10 -10.08 2.49
N ASN A 153 -35.53 -8.93 2.86
CA ASN A 153 -35.08 -7.93 1.88
C ASN A 153 -33.69 -8.22 1.33
N VAL A 154 -32.95 -9.15 1.93
CA VAL A 154 -31.60 -9.51 1.52
C VAL A 154 -31.62 -10.92 0.94
N PHE A 155 -31.01 -11.08 -0.22
CA PHE A 155 -30.82 -12.36 -0.87
C PHE A 155 -29.34 -12.71 -0.89
N ALA A 156 -28.96 -13.84 -0.31
CA ALA A 156 -27.57 -14.25 -0.15
C ALA A 156 -27.35 -15.71 -0.58
N PHE A 157 -26.27 -15.97 -1.30
CA PHE A 157 -25.91 -17.31 -1.75
C PHE A 157 -24.41 -17.42 -2.06
N ILE A 158 -23.90 -18.64 -2.07
CA ILE A 158 -22.53 -18.97 -2.48
C ILE A 158 -22.52 -19.59 -3.86
N ARG A 159 -21.54 -19.18 -4.68
CA ARG A 159 -21.10 -19.88 -5.88
C ARG A 159 -19.73 -20.50 -5.61
N ARG A 160 -19.61 -21.83 -5.79
CA ARG A 160 -18.38 -22.56 -5.49
C ARG A 160 -17.94 -23.45 -6.65
N LEU A 161 -16.68 -23.35 -7.03
CA LEU A 161 -16.01 -24.27 -7.95
C LEU A 161 -14.57 -24.48 -7.49
N ASP A 162 -14.20 -25.72 -7.16
CA ASP A 162 -12.87 -26.06 -6.62
C ASP A 162 -12.50 -25.18 -5.40
N SER A 163 -11.46 -24.34 -5.53
CA SER A 163 -11.02 -23.38 -4.52
C SER A 163 -11.63 -21.98 -4.68
N GLU A 164 -12.39 -21.72 -5.75
CA GLU A 164 -13.10 -20.46 -5.95
C GLU A 164 -14.42 -20.48 -5.18
N ILE A 165 -14.52 -19.66 -4.14
CA ILE A 165 -15.71 -19.51 -3.31
C ILE A 165 -16.12 -18.04 -3.33
N VAL A 166 -17.30 -17.74 -3.85
CA VAL A 166 -17.83 -16.38 -3.95
C VAL A 166 -19.17 -16.30 -3.23
N LEU A 167 -19.21 -15.53 -2.15
CA LEU A 167 -20.42 -15.14 -1.44
C LEU A 167 -21.04 -13.93 -2.18
N VAL A 168 -22.27 -14.10 -2.64
CA VAL A 168 -23.07 -13.04 -3.26
C VAL A 168 -24.12 -12.60 -2.24
N VAL A 169 -24.20 -11.30 -1.97
CA VAL A 169 -25.18 -10.70 -1.06
C VAL A 169 -25.84 -9.52 -1.76
N ILE A 170 -27.17 -9.48 -1.81
CA ILE A 170 -27.92 -8.49 -2.59
C ILE A 170 -29.04 -7.93 -1.73
N ASN A 171 -29.07 -6.61 -1.56
CA ASN A 171 -30.16 -5.91 -0.90
C ASN A 171 -31.22 -5.52 -1.93
N LEU A 172 -32.38 -6.18 -1.89
CA LEU A 172 -33.52 -5.92 -2.79
C LEU A 172 -34.35 -4.70 -2.37
N SER A 173 -34.08 -4.13 -1.19
CA SER A 173 -34.83 -3.01 -0.64
C SER A 173 -34.32 -1.65 -1.14
N ARG A 174 -35.25 -0.70 -1.22
CA ARG A 174 -34.95 0.73 -1.42
C ARG A 174 -34.36 1.41 -0.18
N PHE A 175 -34.21 0.69 0.93
CA PHE A 175 -33.64 1.18 2.18
C PHE A 175 -32.35 0.43 2.52
N ALA A 176 -31.47 1.06 3.31
CA ALA A 176 -30.31 0.38 3.87
C ALA A 176 -30.75 -0.80 4.74
N GLN A 177 -30.00 -1.90 4.73
CA GLN A 177 -30.28 -3.09 5.52
C GLN A 177 -29.04 -3.47 6.34
N SER A 178 -29.25 -3.85 7.59
CA SER A 178 -28.27 -4.60 8.38
C SER A 178 -28.72 -6.05 8.40
N VAL A 179 -27.79 -6.96 8.18
CA VAL A 179 -28.08 -8.38 8.01
C VAL A 179 -27.06 -9.25 8.73
N GLU A 180 -27.55 -10.31 9.36
CA GLU A 180 -26.71 -11.40 9.88
C GLU A 180 -26.82 -12.58 8.93
N LEU A 181 -25.67 -13.09 8.48
CA LEU A 181 -25.57 -14.23 7.58
C LEU A 181 -25.00 -15.44 8.33
N GLU A 182 -25.63 -16.60 8.18
CA GLU A 182 -25.14 -17.86 8.72
C GLU A 182 -23.96 -18.39 7.88
N LEU A 183 -22.73 -18.10 8.31
CA LEU A 183 -21.49 -18.44 7.60
C LEU A 183 -20.57 -19.35 8.43
N GLY A 184 -21.12 -20.15 9.34
CA GLY A 184 -20.36 -21.00 10.26
C GLY A 184 -19.36 -21.96 9.59
N GLU A 185 -19.69 -22.50 8.41
CA GLU A 185 -18.78 -23.35 7.63
C GLU A 185 -17.50 -22.62 7.21
N TRP A 186 -17.56 -21.29 7.10
CA TRP A 186 -16.50 -20.43 6.59
C TRP A 186 -15.75 -19.70 7.71
N GLN A 187 -15.82 -20.18 8.95
CA GLN A 187 -15.02 -19.62 10.03
C GLN A 187 -13.53 -19.64 9.71
N GLY A 188 -12.85 -18.53 9.98
CA GLY A 188 -11.45 -18.32 9.60
C GLY A 188 -11.25 -17.98 8.13
N TYR A 189 -12.31 -17.72 7.35
CA TYR A 189 -12.19 -17.11 6.03
C TYR A 189 -12.34 -15.59 6.12
N GLN A 190 -11.58 -14.88 5.29
CA GLN A 190 -11.69 -13.44 5.10
C GLN A 190 -12.46 -13.14 3.81
N PRO A 191 -13.64 -12.50 3.91
CA PRO A 191 -14.35 -12.01 2.73
C PRO A 191 -13.59 -10.85 2.09
N VAL A 192 -13.43 -10.89 0.78
CA VAL A 192 -12.74 -9.87 -0.02
C VAL A 192 -13.63 -9.46 -1.17
N ASP A 193 -13.97 -8.18 -1.29
CA ASP A 193 -14.77 -7.69 -2.41
C ASP A 193 -14.01 -7.87 -3.72
N VAL A 194 -14.63 -8.50 -4.71
CA VAL A 194 -13.98 -8.84 -5.98
C VAL A 194 -13.72 -7.62 -6.86
N PHE A 195 -14.45 -6.52 -6.63
CA PHE A 195 -14.28 -5.28 -7.38
C PHE A 195 -13.17 -4.40 -6.81
N SER A 196 -13.23 -4.10 -5.51
CA SER A 196 -12.27 -3.20 -4.84
C SER A 196 -11.08 -3.90 -4.21
N LEU A 197 -11.12 -5.22 -4.05
CA LEU A 197 -10.17 -6.03 -3.28
C LEU A 197 -10.11 -5.65 -1.78
N ASN A 198 -11.10 -4.89 -1.31
CA ASN A 198 -11.22 -4.54 0.10
C ASN A 198 -11.51 -5.78 0.92
N ARG A 199 -10.78 -5.91 2.03
CA ARG A 199 -10.92 -7.02 2.97
C ARG A 199 -11.91 -6.64 4.04
N PHE A 200 -12.92 -7.48 4.22
CA PHE A 200 -13.88 -7.33 5.30
C PHE A 200 -13.37 -8.03 6.56
N ALA A 201 -14.10 -7.83 7.67
CA ALA A 201 -13.85 -8.54 8.91
C ALA A 201 -13.90 -10.07 8.67
N VAL A 202 -12.91 -10.76 9.23
CA VAL A 202 -12.82 -12.23 9.16
C VAL A 202 -14.08 -12.84 9.77
N ILE A 203 -14.55 -13.95 9.20
CA ILE A 203 -15.68 -14.70 9.74
C ILE A 203 -15.18 -15.42 10.99
N GLN A 204 -15.54 -14.90 12.17
CA GLN A 204 -15.08 -15.42 13.48
C GLN A 204 -16.11 -16.31 14.18
N ALA A 205 -17.37 -16.25 13.77
CA ALA A 205 -18.49 -16.90 14.44
C ALA A 205 -19.49 -17.48 13.43
N GLN A 206 -20.53 -18.13 13.94
CA GLN A 206 -21.63 -18.67 13.14
C GLN A 206 -22.35 -17.58 12.32
N HIS A 207 -22.54 -16.42 12.93
CA HIS A 207 -23.24 -15.28 12.33
C HIS A 207 -22.24 -14.18 12.00
N TRP A 208 -22.28 -13.70 10.76
CA TRP A 208 -21.44 -12.61 10.27
C TRP A 208 -22.31 -11.42 9.88
N GLN A 209 -22.02 -10.25 10.45
CA GLN A 209 -22.82 -9.04 10.24
C GLN A 209 -22.32 -8.25 9.03
N LEU A 210 -23.26 -7.78 8.22
CA LEU A 210 -23.02 -6.91 7.08
C LEU A 210 -24.04 -5.78 7.04
N THR A 211 -23.59 -4.58 6.68
CA THR A 211 -24.47 -3.43 6.42
C THR A 211 -24.39 -3.06 4.95
N MET A 212 -25.55 -2.89 4.32
CA MET A 212 -25.69 -2.64 2.87
C MET A 212 -26.53 -1.39 2.61
N GLY A 213 -26.16 -0.60 1.61
CA GLY A 213 -26.94 0.57 1.15
C GLY A 213 -28.21 0.17 0.40
N MET A 214 -28.99 1.14 -0.07
CA MET A 214 -30.19 0.86 -0.89
C MET A 214 -29.83 0.24 -2.25
N HIS A 215 -30.52 -0.86 -2.61
CA HIS A 215 -30.27 -1.65 -3.84
C HIS A 215 -28.79 -2.05 -4.03
N ASP A 216 -28.10 -2.28 -2.92
CA ASP A 216 -26.67 -2.56 -2.89
C ASP A 216 -26.38 -4.05 -3.07
N TYR A 217 -25.14 -4.38 -3.42
CA TYR A 217 -24.72 -5.75 -3.67
C TYR A 217 -23.23 -5.94 -3.40
N PHE A 218 -22.87 -7.15 -2.98
CA PHE A 218 -21.49 -7.57 -2.84
C PHE A 218 -21.27 -8.91 -3.52
N TRP A 219 -20.16 -9.01 -4.25
CA TRP A 219 -19.53 -10.28 -4.62
C TRP A 219 -18.26 -10.37 -3.78
N LEU A 220 -18.27 -11.22 -2.75
CA LEU A 220 -17.17 -11.38 -1.80
C LEU A 220 -16.51 -12.73 -2.04
N GLN A 221 -15.27 -12.74 -2.49
CA GLN A 221 -14.49 -13.96 -2.47
C GLN A 221 -14.14 -14.33 -1.03
N LEU A 222 -14.38 -15.57 -0.65
CA LEU A 222 -13.97 -16.10 0.64
C LEU A 222 -12.57 -16.70 0.50
N LEU A 223 -11.57 -16.07 1.12
CA LEU A 223 -10.20 -16.57 1.16
C LEU A 223 -9.88 -17.13 2.54
N PRO A 224 -9.22 -18.29 2.67
CA PRO A 224 -8.77 -18.76 3.98
C PRO A 224 -7.84 -17.71 4.58
N GLU A 225 -8.08 -17.32 5.83
CA GLU A 225 -7.20 -16.40 6.54
C GLU A 225 -5.81 -17.02 6.57
N LYS A 226 -4.82 -16.32 5.98
CA LYS A 226 -3.42 -16.59 6.28
C LYS A 226 -3.21 -16.18 7.73
N ARG A 227 -3.57 -17.06 8.66
CA ARG A 227 -3.15 -16.92 10.06
C ARG A 227 -1.65 -16.73 10.00
N ILE A 228 -1.17 -15.62 10.57
CA ILE A 228 0.18 -15.64 11.13
C ILE A 228 0.12 -16.84 12.06
N GLU A 229 0.82 -17.93 11.71
CA GLU A 229 0.88 -19.12 12.55
C GLU A 229 1.08 -18.61 13.97
N SER A 230 0.09 -18.88 14.84
CA SER A 230 0.30 -18.68 16.26
C SER A 230 1.59 -19.44 16.54
N PRO A 231 2.62 -18.80 17.14
CA PRO A 231 3.81 -19.54 17.49
C PRO A 231 3.35 -20.80 18.25
N PRO A 232 3.90 -21.98 17.93
CA PRO A 232 3.44 -23.27 18.48
C PRO A 232 3.27 -23.14 19.99
N ASP A 233 2.18 -23.69 20.53
CA ASP A 233 1.76 -23.64 21.94
C ASP A 233 2.87 -23.13 22.87
N TYR A 234 2.97 -21.80 22.98
CA TYR A 234 4.00 -21.18 23.80
C TYR A 234 3.57 -21.36 25.25
N GLU A 235 4.15 -22.36 25.90
CA GLU A 235 4.08 -22.48 27.35
C GLU A 235 5.14 -21.56 27.98
N PRO A 236 4.72 -20.49 28.68
CA PRO A 236 5.66 -19.62 29.37
C PRO A 236 6.40 -20.43 30.43
N LEU A 237 7.73 -20.30 30.46
CA LEU A 237 8.54 -20.98 31.46
C LEU A 237 8.19 -20.47 32.86
N GLU A 238 8.11 -21.36 33.84
CA GLU A 238 7.99 -20.96 35.24
C GLU A 238 9.34 -20.51 35.80
N LEU A 239 9.32 -19.34 36.43
CA LEU A 239 10.45 -18.75 37.14
C LEU A 239 10.20 -18.86 38.64
N ASP A 240 11.10 -19.57 39.31
CA ASP A 240 11.17 -19.66 40.77
C ASP A 240 12.03 -18.50 41.30
N CYS A 241 11.36 -17.43 41.76
CA CYS A 241 12.00 -16.21 42.24
C CYS A 241 11.95 -16.13 43.77
N GLN A 242 13.09 -16.37 44.44
CA GLN A 242 13.21 -16.14 45.90
C GLN A 242 13.47 -14.66 46.26
N GLU A 243 13.83 -13.84 45.27
CA GLU A 243 14.07 -12.40 45.36
C GLU A 243 13.00 -11.65 44.53
N PRO A 244 12.84 -10.31 44.68
CA PRO A 244 11.96 -9.54 43.81
C PRO A 244 12.28 -9.83 42.34
N TRP A 245 11.27 -10.12 41.52
CA TRP A 245 11.50 -10.56 40.14
C TRP A 245 12.30 -9.53 39.32
N THR A 246 12.25 -8.24 39.68
CA THR A 246 13.04 -7.18 39.06
C THR A 246 14.55 -7.39 39.18
N SER A 247 15.01 -8.16 40.17
CA SER A 247 16.44 -8.45 40.43
C SER A 247 16.98 -9.67 39.66
N ILE A 248 16.13 -10.54 39.10
CA ILE A 248 16.56 -11.83 38.52
C ILE A 248 17.43 -11.67 37.28
N PHE A 249 17.35 -10.53 36.59
CA PHE A 249 18.15 -10.20 35.42
C PHE A 249 19.59 -9.78 35.76
N ALA A 250 19.88 -9.52 37.04
CA ALA A 250 21.21 -9.23 37.57
C ALA A 250 21.68 -10.26 38.62
N GLY A 251 20.78 -11.11 39.13
CA GLY A 251 21.03 -12.11 40.16
C GLY A 251 21.37 -13.51 39.62
N ARG A 252 21.10 -14.53 40.46
CA ARG A 252 21.50 -15.93 40.20
C ARG A 252 20.86 -16.57 38.97
N LEU A 253 19.70 -16.10 38.54
CA LEU A 253 18.98 -16.64 37.37
C LEU A 253 19.46 -16.05 36.04
N LYS A 254 20.34 -15.04 36.06
CA LYS A 254 20.79 -14.33 34.86
C LYS A 254 21.34 -15.27 33.78
N GLU A 255 22.28 -16.16 34.13
CA GLU A 255 22.92 -17.06 33.17
C GLU A 255 21.91 -18.02 32.50
N ARG A 256 20.93 -18.50 33.27
CA ARG A 256 19.86 -19.35 32.75
C ARG A 256 18.90 -18.58 31.84
N ILE A 257 18.55 -17.33 32.21
CA ILE A 257 17.72 -16.45 31.38
C ILE A 257 18.43 -16.14 30.05
N GLU A 258 19.73 -15.87 30.07
CA GLU A 258 20.56 -15.59 28.89
C GLU A 258 20.71 -16.82 27.96
N SER A 259 20.90 -18.00 28.53
CA SER A 259 21.18 -19.22 27.76
C SER A 259 19.94 -19.98 27.28
N GLU A 260 18.84 -19.98 28.05
CA GLU A 260 17.63 -20.76 27.74
C GLU A 260 16.46 -19.89 27.29
N LEU A 261 16.11 -18.89 28.10
CA LEU A 261 14.82 -18.20 27.99
C LEU A 261 14.81 -17.11 26.91
N LEU A 262 15.80 -16.22 26.91
CA LEU A 262 15.91 -15.12 25.96
C LEU A 262 16.07 -15.59 24.50
N PRO A 263 16.95 -16.56 24.17
CA PRO A 263 17.07 -17.05 22.80
C PRO A 263 15.76 -17.68 22.29
N ARG A 264 15.06 -18.44 23.14
CA ARG A 264 13.77 -19.06 22.82
C ARG A 264 12.67 -18.00 22.60
N TYR A 265 12.56 -17.04 23.51
CA TYR A 265 11.58 -15.96 23.42
C TYR A 265 11.81 -15.06 22.20
N LEU A 266 13.07 -14.67 21.94
CA LEU A 266 13.43 -13.83 20.80
C LEU A 266 13.27 -14.56 19.46
N GLY A 267 13.70 -15.82 19.37
CA GLY A 267 13.66 -16.61 18.13
C GLY A 267 12.26 -16.85 17.56
N GLN A 268 11.22 -16.72 18.39
CA GLN A 268 9.82 -16.95 18.00
C GLN A 268 9.08 -15.66 17.60
N ARG A 269 9.71 -14.48 17.74
CA ARG A 269 9.06 -13.18 17.47
C ARG A 269 9.53 -12.57 16.15
N ASN A 270 8.59 -12.41 15.22
CA ASN A 270 8.80 -11.60 14.01
C ASN A 270 8.99 -10.09 14.30
N SER A 271 8.51 -9.61 15.45
CA SER A 271 8.50 -8.19 15.85
C SER A 271 9.67 -7.77 16.75
N ALA A 272 10.60 -8.67 17.08
CA ALA A 272 11.70 -8.38 18.00
C ALA A 272 12.90 -7.63 17.36
N GLY A 273 12.79 -7.21 16.10
CA GLY A 273 13.87 -6.49 15.39
C GLY A 273 15.08 -7.31 15.03
N LEU A 274 14.96 -8.63 15.12
CA LEU A 274 16.03 -9.58 14.87
C LEU A 274 16.28 -9.79 13.38
N LYS A 275 17.53 -10.10 13.04
CA LYS A 275 17.90 -10.58 11.71
C LYS A 275 17.40 -12.03 11.55
N ARG A 276 17.15 -12.47 10.32
CA ARG A 276 16.82 -13.88 9.98
C ARG A 276 17.95 -14.88 10.27
N ALA A 277 19.06 -14.43 10.85
CA ALA A 277 20.20 -15.27 11.19
C ALA A 277 19.92 -16.04 12.49
N GLN A 278 20.44 -17.27 12.60
CA GLN A 278 20.35 -18.03 13.84
C GLN A 278 21.07 -17.30 14.98
N ILE A 279 20.34 -17.12 16.08
CA ILE A 279 20.85 -16.54 17.32
C ILE A 279 21.86 -17.53 17.91
N ARG A 280 23.09 -17.07 18.14
CA ARG A 280 24.15 -17.86 18.78
C ARG A 280 24.13 -17.69 20.30
N ASN A 281 23.96 -16.46 20.77
CA ASN A 281 23.91 -16.13 22.20
C ASN A 281 23.17 -14.80 22.41
N VAL A 282 22.53 -14.64 23.58
CA VAL A 282 21.90 -13.41 24.03
C VAL A 282 22.44 -13.06 25.41
N THR A 283 22.98 -11.84 25.58
CA THR A 283 23.49 -11.37 26.87
C THR A 283 22.78 -10.09 27.29
N ILE A 284 22.42 -9.97 28.56
CA ILE A 284 21.86 -8.77 29.18
C ILE A 284 23.01 -7.81 29.48
N GLN A 285 23.09 -6.72 28.71
CA GLN A 285 24.09 -5.68 28.89
C GLN A 285 23.76 -4.80 30.09
N SER A 286 22.47 -4.50 30.29
CA SER A 286 21.99 -3.70 31.40
C SER A 286 20.50 -3.91 31.65
N SER A 287 20.07 -3.48 32.83
CA SER A 287 18.67 -3.44 33.26
C SER A 287 18.41 -2.15 34.02
N SER A 288 17.33 -1.45 33.70
CA SER A 288 16.81 -0.32 34.48
C SER A 288 15.41 -0.67 34.99
N ILE A 289 15.01 -0.12 36.12
CA ILE A 289 13.69 -0.41 36.73
C ILE A 289 12.83 0.84 36.63
N ILE A 290 11.56 0.68 36.24
CA ILE A 290 10.50 1.67 36.46
C ILE A 290 9.57 1.07 37.51
N ASN A 291 9.47 1.71 38.66
CA ASN A 291 8.58 1.28 39.73
C ASN A 291 7.64 2.40 40.12
N THR A 292 6.35 2.22 39.82
CA THR A 292 5.27 3.16 40.12
C THR A 292 4.10 2.41 40.75
N THR A 293 3.11 3.12 41.26
CA THR A 293 1.89 2.50 41.82
C THR A 293 1.19 1.57 40.84
N ASP A 294 1.26 1.87 39.54
CA ASP A 294 0.49 1.19 38.49
C ASP A 294 1.38 0.30 37.59
N LEU A 295 2.69 0.23 37.86
CA LEU A 295 3.65 -0.48 37.01
C LEU A 295 4.90 -0.89 37.79
N GLU A 296 5.21 -2.17 37.74
CA GLU A 296 6.54 -2.70 38.04
C GLU A 296 7.13 -3.23 36.72
N ALA A 297 8.18 -2.58 36.22
CA ALA A 297 8.79 -2.92 34.94
C ALA A 297 10.32 -2.90 34.97
N VAL A 298 10.94 -3.78 34.17
CA VAL A 298 12.37 -3.81 33.91
C VAL A 298 12.62 -3.54 32.44
N LEU A 299 13.48 -2.57 32.14
CA LEU A 299 13.93 -2.23 30.81
C LEU A 299 15.26 -2.93 30.54
N LEU A 300 15.26 -3.95 29.68
CA LEU A 300 16.46 -4.72 29.35
C LEU A 300 17.08 -4.20 28.06
N LEU A 301 18.41 -4.03 28.09
CA LEU A 301 19.22 -3.86 26.89
C LEU A 301 19.99 -5.16 26.63
N LEU A 302 19.64 -5.84 25.55
CA LEU A 302 20.15 -7.14 25.19
C LEU A 302 21.15 -7.02 24.05
N ARG A 303 22.27 -7.74 24.12
CA ARG A 303 23.17 -7.94 22.98
C ARG A 303 22.94 -9.32 22.41
N VAL A 304 22.44 -9.37 21.17
CA VAL A 304 22.16 -10.59 20.44
C VAL A 304 23.28 -10.83 19.45
N SER A 305 24.01 -11.93 19.62
CA SER A 305 25.08 -12.35 18.70
C SER A 305 24.57 -13.43 17.76
N TYR A 306 24.90 -13.32 16.48
CA TYR A 306 24.48 -14.28 15.46
C TYR A 306 25.66 -15.09 14.94
N SER A 307 25.39 -16.22 14.30
CA SER A 307 26.44 -17.05 13.69
C SER A 307 27.08 -16.41 12.45
N GLN A 308 26.33 -15.61 11.68
CA GLN A 308 26.76 -15.05 10.39
C GLN A 308 26.36 -13.56 10.21
N ALA A 309 26.18 -12.81 11.31
CA ALA A 309 25.86 -11.39 11.24
C ALA A 309 26.44 -10.63 12.45
N GLU A 310 26.62 -9.31 12.29
CA GLU A 310 26.99 -8.43 13.39
C GLU A 310 25.94 -8.49 14.51
N ALA A 311 26.42 -8.38 15.75
CA ALA A 311 25.56 -8.38 16.92
C ALA A 311 24.61 -7.17 16.91
N ASP A 312 23.37 -7.38 17.33
CA ASP A 312 22.39 -6.32 17.49
C ASP A 312 22.17 -6.00 18.97
N THR A 313 21.87 -4.73 19.26
CA THR A 313 21.39 -4.31 20.58
C THR A 313 19.87 -4.18 20.53
N ILE A 314 19.18 -5.00 21.31
CA ILE A 314 17.71 -5.11 21.35
C ILE A 314 17.19 -4.57 22.68
N PHE A 315 16.16 -3.74 22.61
CA PHE A 315 15.44 -3.21 23.75
C PHE A 315 14.21 -4.08 24.04
N LEU A 316 14.16 -4.63 25.24
CA LEU A 316 13.05 -5.46 25.71
C LEU A 316 12.56 -4.95 27.07
N PRO A 317 11.46 -4.19 27.10
CA PRO A 317 10.83 -3.82 28.36
C PRO A 317 9.91 -4.96 28.82
N LEU A 318 10.00 -5.35 30.09
CA LEU A 318 9.17 -6.40 30.71
C LEU A 318 8.39 -5.83 31.88
N ALA A 319 7.12 -6.21 32.02
CA ALA A 319 6.27 -5.81 33.14
C ALA A 319 5.54 -7.01 33.74
N ALA A 320 5.29 -6.96 35.04
CA ALA A 320 4.53 -7.99 35.75
C ALA A 320 3.04 -7.65 35.79
N CYS A 321 2.17 -8.59 35.44
CA CYS A 321 0.71 -8.44 35.43
C CYS A 321 0.02 -9.69 36.00
N SER A 322 -1.28 -9.57 36.30
CA SER A 322 -2.12 -10.69 36.70
C SER A 322 -2.43 -11.63 35.52
N ALA A 323 -2.96 -12.82 35.81
CA ALA A 323 -3.35 -13.78 34.78
C ALA A 323 -4.44 -13.25 33.84
N ASN A 324 -5.43 -12.53 34.39
CA ASN A 324 -6.53 -11.96 33.60
C ASN A 324 -6.03 -10.87 32.65
N GLU A 325 -5.17 -9.96 33.14
CA GLU A 325 -4.56 -8.91 32.32
C GLU A 325 -3.66 -9.51 31.23
N ALA A 326 -2.88 -10.56 31.54
CA ALA A 326 -2.06 -11.24 30.55
C ALA A 326 -2.93 -11.86 29.45
N LEU A 327 -4.03 -12.53 29.80
CA LEU A 327 -4.97 -13.09 28.83
C LEU A 327 -5.62 -12.00 27.98
N GLU A 328 -6.02 -10.88 28.59
CA GLU A 328 -6.65 -9.75 27.91
C GLU A 328 -5.69 -9.07 26.92
N TRP A 329 -4.49 -8.69 27.36
CA TRP A 329 -3.55 -7.91 26.55
C TRP A 329 -2.76 -8.76 25.54
N THR A 330 -2.73 -10.09 25.72
CA THR A 330 -2.03 -11.03 24.82
C THR A 330 -2.96 -11.96 24.05
N ALA A 331 -4.29 -11.77 24.12
CA ALA A 331 -5.30 -12.65 23.54
C ALA A 331 -5.00 -13.10 22.09
N ASN A 332 -4.50 -12.17 21.28
CA ASN A 332 -4.19 -12.41 19.85
C ASN A 332 -2.70 -12.72 19.59
N ASN A 333 -1.85 -12.72 20.63
CA ASN A 333 -0.42 -13.00 20.53
C ASN A 333 0.17 -13.47 21.87
N ARG A 334 -0.01 -14.75 22.20
CA ARG A 334 0.60 -15.37 23.40
C ARG A 334 2.13 -15.28 23.43
N GLY A 335 2.78 -15.07 22.28
CA GLY A 335 4.22 -14.82 22.18
C GLY A 335 4.69 -13.48 22.77
N LEU A 336 3.79 -12.70 23.38
CA LEU A 336 4.10 -11.52 24.20
C LEU A 336 4.39 -11.85 25.67
N ILE A 337 4.01 -13.04 26.12
CA ILE A 337 4.31 -13.54 27.46
C ILE A 337 5.77 -14.02 27.45
N PHE A 338 6.57 -13.53 28.40
CA PHE A 338 7.96 -13.92 28.58
C PHE A 338 8.14 -15.09 29.54
N ALA A 339 7.42 -15.08 30.66
CA ALA A 339 7.48 -16.11 31.71
C ALA A 339 6.33 -15.98 32.71
N ARG A 340 6.15 -17.00 33.56
CA ARG A 340 5.26 -16.97 34.73
C ARG A 340 6.09 -17.03 36.02
N ILE A 341 5.79 -16.18 37.00
CA ILE A 341 6.45 -16.20 38.32
C ILE A 341 5.69 -17.18 39.22
N ALA A 342 6.35 -18.24 39.66
CA ALA A 342 5.72 -19.34 40.40
C ALA A 342 5.11 -18.89 41.74
N GLN A 343 5.81 -18.05 42.50
CA GLN A 343 5.41 -17.61 43.84
C GLN A 343 4.14 -16.76 43.86
N THR A 344 3.98 -15.89 42.87
CA THR A 344 2.91 -14.88 42.83
C THR A 344 1.84 -15.20 41.81
N ALA A 345 2.05 -16.23 40.98
CA ALA A 345 1.24 -16.55 39.80
C ALA A 345 1.06 -15.38 38.82
N ARG A 346 1.95 -14.38 38.87
CA ARG A 346 1.97 -13.24 37.93
C ARG A 346 2.69 -13.61 36.64
N TYR A 347 2.33 -12.96 35.55
CA TYR A 347 2.96 -13.13 34.25
C TYR A 347 3.87 -11.95 33.93
N LEU A 348 5.03 -12.25 33.35
CA LEU A 348 5.92 -11.26 32.76
C LEU A 348 5.56 -11.12 31.28
N ILE A 349 5.23 -9.91 30.84
CA ILE A 349 4.88 -9.61 29.45
C ILE A 349 5.76 -8.49 28.91
N ASP A 350 5.79 -8.34 27.59
CA ASP A 350 6.38 -7.15 26.95
C ASP A 350 5.64 -5.88 27.41
N ALA A 351 6.33 -5.02 28.16
CA ALA A 351 5.72 -3.86 28.82
C ALA A 351 5.15 -2.85 27.83
N ALA A 352 5.53 -2.91 26.55
CA ALA A 352 4.92 -2.11 25.50
C ALA A 352 3.42 -2.39 25.30
N TRP A 353 2.89 -3.50 25.84
CA TRP A 353 1.46 -3.79 25.86
C TRP A 353 0.80 -3.47 27.21
N HIS A 354 1.57 -3.00 28.19
CA HIS A 354 1.08 -2.65 29.51
C HIS A 354 0.74 -1.15 29.57
N PRO A 355 -0.52 -0.73 29.81
CA PRO A 355 -0.89 0.69 29.83
C PRO A 355 -0.08 1.55 30.81
N GLY A 356 0.26 0.99 31.97
CA GLY A 356 1.13 1.61 32.97
C GLY A 356 2.52 2.03 32.44
N PHE A 357 3.09 1.33 31.46
CA PHE A 357 4.38 1.68 30.85
C PHE A 357 4.30 3.00 30.10
N HIS A 358 3.29 3.15 29.24
CA HIS A 358 3.06 4.38 28.49
C HIS A 358 2.74 5.57 29.41
N ARG A 359 1.93 5.35 30.45
CA ARG A 359 1.64 6.38 31.45
C ARG A 359 2.88 6.81 32.22
N SER A 360 3.79 5.88 32.53
CA SER A 360 5.06 6.19 33.20
C SER A 360 6.00 6.97 32.31
N VAL A 361 6.17 6.54 31.05
CA VAL A 361 6.96 7.25 30.04
C VAL A 361 6.43 8.67 29.83
N HIS A 362 5.11 8.83 29.70
CA HIS A 362 4.47 10.14 29.57
C HIS A 362 4.72 11.03 30.78
N ARG A 363 4.56 10.50 32.00
CA ARG A 363 4.83 11.24 33.25
C ARG A 363 6.28 11.75 33.29
N ILE A 364 7.26 10.87 33.04
CA ILE A 364 8.69 11.26 33.07
C ILE A 364 8.97 12.35 32.03
N LEU A 365 8.33 12.28 30.86
CA LEU A 365 8.46 13.31 29.81
C LEU A 365 7.91 14.68 30.27
N MET A 366 6.72 14.69 30.88
CA MET A 366 6.05 15.93 31.33
C MET A 366 6.74 16.58 32.53
N ASP A 367 7.26 15.76 33.45
CA ASP A 367 7.99 16.24 34.63
C ASP A 367 9.41 16.76 34.27
N GLY A 368 9.81 16.67 33.00
CA GLY A 368 11.14 17.07 32.50
C GLY A 368 12.27 16.27 33.15
N GLY A 369 11.95 15.09 33.67
CA GLY A 369 12.73 14.41 34.69
C GLY A 369 13.56 13.23 34.20
N SER A 370 14.26 12.65 35.16
CA SER A 370 14.90 11.35 35.03
C SER A 370 14.57 10.48 36.24
N GLU A 371 14.43 9.18 36.02
CA GLU A 371 14.31 8.21 37.11
C GLU A 371 15.74 7.86 37.57
N VAL A 372 16.09 8.34 38.77
CA VAL A 372 17.41 8.13 39.37
C VAL A 372 17.51 6.69 39.89
N GLY A 373 18.45 5.91 39.34
CA GLY A 373 18.71 4.52 39.70
C GLY A 373 20.13 4.06 39.34
N ALA A 374 20.39 2.75 39.36
CA ALA A 374 21.64 2.19 38.83
C ALA A 374 21.72 2.45 37.30
N PRO A 375 22.89 2.83 36.75
CA PRO A 375 23.00 3.09 35.32
C PRO A 375 22.64 1.86 34.48
N PRO A 376 21.93 2.02 33.35
CA PRO A 376 21.62 3.30 32.72
C PRO A 376 20.40 4.02 33.34
N GLU A 377 20.53 5.35 33.45
CA GLU A 377 19.46 6.25 33.90
C GLU A 377 18.41 6.39 32.79
N ILE A 378 17.13 6.40 33.16
CA ILE A 378 16.04 6.64 32.22
C ILE A 378 15.80 8.14 32.16
N ARG A 379 15.97 8.75 30.99
CA ARG A 379 15.65 10.17 30.78
C ARG A 379 14.68 10.34 29.62
N CYS A 380 13.60 11.06 29.89
CA CYS A 380 12.66 11.52 28.87
C CYS A 380 12.70 13.05 28.83
N GLN A 381 12.79 13.63 27.63
CA GLN A 381 12.88 15.07 27.45
C GLN A 381 11.83 15.53 26.43
N ALA A 382 10.99 16.47 26.85
CA ALA A 382 10.07 17.18 25.97
C ALA A 382 10.81 18.15 25.04
N ASP A 383 10.32 18.32 23.82
CA ASP A 383 10.83 19.32 22.88
C ASP A 383 10.07 20.65 23.04
N GLN A 384 10.77 21.78 22.91
CA GLN A 384 10.19 23.10 23.15
C GLN A 384 9.14 23.50 22.10
N ALA A 385 9.30 22.99 20.87
CA ALA A 385 8.37 23.23 19.75
C ALA A 385 6.98 22.62 19.99
N GLY A 386 6.86 21.65 20.90
CA GLY A 386 5.65 20.89 21.18
C GLY A 386 5.03 21.20 22.53
N SER A 387 4.98 22.46 22.97
CA SER A 387 4.36 22.92 24.23
C SER A 387 2.83 22.75 24.25
N ILE A 388 2.38 21.53 23.95
CA ILE A 388 1.03 21.03 24.16
C ILE A 388 1.03 20.44 25.56
N ASN A 389 0.14 20.94 26.41
CA ASN A 389 -0.14 20.36 27.72
C ASN A 389 -0.89 19.04 27.48
N LEU A 390 -0.15 17.97 27.17
CA LEU A 390 -0.74 16.67 26.87
C LEU A 390 -1.28 16.06 28.16
N GLU A 391 -2.58 15.85 28.20
CA GLU A 391 -3.18 15.10 29.31
C GLU A 391 -2.60 13.69 29.39
N ARG A 392 -2.59 13.10 30.59
CA ARG A 392 -2.14 11.71 30.78
C ARG A 392 -3.00 10.77 29.91
N PRO A 393 -2.39 9.95 29.02
CA PRO A 393 -3.15 9.09 28.12
C PRO A 393 -3.92 8.03 28.91
N ARG A 394 -5.19 7.82 28.55
CA ARG A 394 -6.06 6.82 29.20
C ARG A 394 -6.15 5.57 28.35
N GLU A 395 -6.37 5.74 27.05
CA GLU A 395 -6.40 4.66 26.07
C GLU A 395 -5.13 4.63 25.20
N ILE A 396 -4.65 3.42 24.93
CA ILE A 396 -3.45 3.16 24.12
C ILE A 396 -3.80 2.10 23.08
N HIS A 397 -3.70 2.47 21.81
CA HIS A 397 -4.05 1.60 20.69
C HIS A 397 -2.79 1.24 19.89
N LEU A 398 -2.61 -0.04 19.56
CA LEU A 398 -1.51 -0.47 18.70
C LEU A 398 -1.76 0.02 17.27
N ALA A 399 -0.93 0.93 16.78
CA ALA A 399 -1.01 1.44 15.40
C ALA A 399 -0.30 0.49 14.42
N LYS A 400 0.91 0.06 14.78
CA LYS A 400 1.77 -0.76 13.92
C LYS A 400 2.79 -1.53 14.74
N ALA A 401 2.88 -2.84 14.50
CA ALA A 401 4.00 -3.66 14.98
C ALA A 401 4.98 -3.91 13.82
N GLY A 402 6.01 -3.06 13.71
CA GLY A 402 7.08 -3.23 12.73
C GLY A 402 8.19 -4.16 13.23
N ARG A 403 9.17 -4.45 12.36
CA ARG A 403 10.38 -5.18 12.77
C ARG A 403 11.23 -4.33 13.72
N ARG A 404 11.49 -3.06 13.41
CA ARG A 404 12.42 -2.21 14.16
C ARG A 404 11.78 -1.38 15.24
N ASN A 405 10.48 -1.14 15.13
CA ASN A 405 9.75 -0.26 16.01
C ASN A 405 8.32 -0.76 16.18
N THR A 406 7.70 -0.38 17.29
CA THR A 406 6.29 -0.59 17.57
C THR A 406 5.68 0.79 17.82
N THR A 407 4.62 1.12 17.10
CA THR A 407 3.96 2.43 17.17
C THR A 407 2.60 2.30 17.85
N PHE A 408 2.35 3.18 18.81
CA PHE A 408 1.13 3.26 19.60
C PHE A 408 0.49 4.64 19.43
N LEU A 409 -0.84 4.66 19.33
CA LEU A 409 -1.66 5.87 19.32
C LEU A 409 -2.20 6.10 20.72
N TYR A 410 -2.10 7.33 21.20
CA TYR A 410 -2.70 7.79 22.45
C TYR A 410 -3.95 8.60 22.14
N ASP A 411 -4.98 8.43 22.97
CA ASP A 411 -6.24 9.20 22.94
C ASP A 411 -6.05 10.72 23.06
N ASN A 412 -4.98 11.15 23.71
CA ASN A 412 -4.61 12.56 23.86
C ASN A 412 -4.01 13.20 22.58
N GLY A 413 -4.05 12.50 21.44
CA GLY A 413 -3.55 13.03 20.17
C GLY A 413 -2.03 12.95 19.99
N ALA A 414 -1.35 12.07 20.74
CA ALA A 414 0.07 11.76 20.54
C ALA A 414 0.28 10.35 19.97
N THR A 415 1.40 10.17 19.27
CA THR A 415 1.86 8.89 18.74
C THR A 415 3.22 8.54 19.35
N PHE A 416 3.29 7.40 20.04
CA PHE A 416 4.53 6.90 20.64
C PHE A 416 5.15 5.80 19.80
N LYS A 417 6.37 6.04 19.32
CA LYS A 417 7.17 5.09 18.55
C LYS A 417 8.26 4.51 19.44
N LEU A 418 8.12 3.23 19.78
CA LEU A 418 9.08 2.46 20.55
C LEU A 418 10.09 1.77 19.63
N PHE A 419 11.36 2.12 19.72
CA PHE A 419 12.44 1.46 18.99
C PHE A 419 12.80 0.12 19.66
N ARG A 420 12.81 -0.97 18.89
CA ARG A 420 13.16 -2.33 19.33
C ARG A 420 14.64 -2.64 19.17
N ARG A 421 15.27 -2.11 18.11
CA ARG A 421 16.71 -2.22 17.89
C ARG A 421 17.34 -0.86 18.13
N LEU A 422 18.25 -0.77 19.09
CA LEU A 422 18.89 0.48 19.49
C LEU A 422 20.33 0.54 18.98
N GLU A 423 20.78 1.74 18.67
CA GLU A 423 22.18 2.04 18.34
C GLU A 423 22.61 3.25 19.19
N PRO A 424 23.85 3.27 19.70
CA PRO A 424 24.33 4.39 20.48
C PRO A 424 24.47 5.63 19.59
N GLY A 425 23.98 6.78 20.07
CA GLY A 425 24.18 8.08 19.42
C GLY A 425 22.88 8.82 19.08
N ILE A 426 22.97 9.71 18.09
CA ILE A 426 21.87 10.57 17.64
C ILE A 426 20.95 9.78 16.72
N ASN A 427 19.69 9.62 17.11
CA ASN A 427 18.67 8.98 16.28
C ASN A 427 18.27 9.92 15.13
N PRO A 428 18.43 9.53 13.85
CA PRO A 428 18.15 10.39 12.70
C PRO A 428 16.69 10.81 12.58
N ASP A 429 15.75 9.97 13.03
CA ASP A 429 14.31 10.29 12.95
C ASP A 429 13.97 11.49 13.83
N ILE A 430 14.46 11.46 15.07
CA ILE A 430 14.32 12.58 16.01
C ILE A 430 15.10 13.80 15.55
N GLU A 431 16.36 13.61 15.12
CA GLU A 431 17.23 14.68 14.67
C GLU A 431 16.62 15.48 13.52
N MET A 432 16.15 14.80 12.48
CA MET A 432 15.60 15.42 11.28
C MET A 432 14.29 16.15 11.58
N ILE A 433 13.37 15.50 12.30
CA ILE A 433 12.06 16.09 12.61
C ILE A 433 12.21 17.28 13.56
N SER A 434 12.96 17.13 14.65
CA SER A 434 13.17 18.22 15.62
C SER A 434 13.89 19.42 14.97
N ALA A 435 14.91 19.20 14.13
CA ALA A 435 15.60 20.30 13.45
C ALA A 435 14.68 21.04 12.46
N LEU A 436 13.80 20.32 11.75
CA LEU A 436 12.79 20.94 10.88
C LEU A 436 11.74 21.72 11.69
N ASN A 437 11.22 21.15 12.78
CA ASN A 437 10.24 21.85 13.63
C ASN A 437 10.85 23.10 14.28
N ARG A 438 12.12 23.05 14.72
CA ARG A 438 12.81 24.22 15.32
C ARG A 438 13.14 25.30 14.30
N SER A 439 13.59 24.93 13.10
CA SER A 439 13.93 25.90 12.06
C SER A 439 12.68 26.54 11.43
N ARG A 440 11.58 25.80 11.34
CA ARG A 440 10.30 26.27 10.79
C ARG A 440 9.11 25.70 11.60
N PRO A 441 8.64 26.40 12.64
CA PRO A 441 7.52 25.93 13.48
C PRO A 441 6.20 25.69 12.72
N ASP A 442 5.94 26.48 11.67
CA ASP A 442 4.74 26.34 10.83
C ASP A 442 4.87 25.24 9.76
N ASN A 443 5.96 24.46 9.77
CA ASN A 443 6.20 23.42 8.79
C ASN A 443 5.20 22.27 8.93
N ARG A 444 4.46 21.99 7.85
CA ARG A 444 3.48 20.89 7.77
C ARG A 444 3.99 19.68 7.01
N LEU A 445 5.27 19.64 6.60
CA LEU A 445 5.84 18.51 5.85
C LEU A 445 6.23 17.33 6.74
N VAL A 446 6.38 17.54 8.04
CA VAL A 446 6.74 16.50 9.02
C VAL A 446 5.84 16.61 10.26
N PRO A 447 5.62 15.52 11.02
CA PRO A 447 4.91 15.59 12.29
C PRO A 447 5.61 16.53 13.28
N VAL A 448 4.88 17.08 14.24
CA VAL A 448 5.47 17.83 15.35
C VAL A 448 6.10 16.85 16.34
N HIS A 449 7.39 16.99 16.60
CA HIS A 449 8.08 16.23 17.65
C HIS A 449 7.74 16.80 19.03
N LEU A 450 7.26 15.93 19.92
CA LEU A 450 6.86 16.29 21.29
C LEU A 450 7.93 15.96 22.31
N GLY A 451 8.76 14.95 22.04
CA GLY A 451 9.89 14.59 22.90
C GLY A 451 10.37 13.16 22.69
N SER A 452 11.41 12.79 23.44
CA SER A 452 12.05 11.48 23.29
C SER A 452 12.52 10.90 24.61
N CYS A 453 12.68 9.58 24.66
CA CYS A 453 13.16 8.86 25.81
C CYS A 453 14.38 8.01 25.48
N ALA A 454 15.35 8.03 26.38
CA ALA A 454 16.63 7.34 26.22
C ALA A 454 17.15 6.74 27.53
N LEU A 455 17.99 5.73 27.37
CA LEU A 455 18.85 5.17 28.41
C LEU A 455 20.21 5.89 28.37
N LEU A 456 20.63 6.46 29.50
CA LEU A 456 21.89 7.20 29.65
C LEU A 456 22.89 6.43 30.51
N TYR A 457 24.06 6.16 29.95
CA TYR A 457 25.17 5.52 30.66
C TYR A 457 26.14 6.54 31.27
N LYS A 458 26.89 6.10 32.28
CA LYS A 458 27.93 6.92 32.95
C LYS A 458 29.04 7.39 32.01
N ASP A 459 29.32 6.64 30.95
CA ASP A 459 30.27 6.98 29.90
C ASP A 459 29.70 7.93 28.82
N LYS A 460 28.52 8.51 29.08
CA LYS A 460 27.75 9.38 28.17
C LYS A 460 27.19 8.69 26.93
N GLN A 461 27.22 7.34 26.84
CA GLN A 461 26.47 6.66 25.78
C GLN A 461 24.95 6.86 25.99
N LYS A 462 24.25 7.20 24.91
CA LYS A 462 22.80 7.42 24.87
C LYS A 462 22.16 6.43 23.90
N TYR A 463 21.18 5.67 24.39
CA TYR A 463 20.37 4.76 23.58
C TYR A 463 18.91 5.23 23.61
N VAL A 464 18.45 5.81 22.51
CA VAL A 464 17.06 6.27 22.39
C VAL A 464 16.15 5.05 22.20
N PHE A 465 15.20 4.84 23.10
CA PHE A 465 14.23 3.75 23.00
C PHE A 465 12.83 4.22 22.59
N GLY A 466 12.52 5.52 22.72
CA GLY A 466 11.18 6.04 22.43
C GLY A 466 11.19 7.44 21.84
N MET A 467 10.21 7.70 20.98
CA MET A 467 9.91 9.01 20.38
C MET A 467 8.42 9.28 20.49
N LEU A 468 8.05 10.50 20.84
CA LEU A 468 6.68 10.98 20.89
C LEU A 468 6.49 12.09 19.84
N ASN A 469 5.49 11.95 18.98
CA ASN A 469 5.10 12.95 17.98
C ASN A 469 3.61 13.26 18.11
N GLN A 470 3.19 14.43 17.65
CA GLN A 470 1.77 14.73 17.51
C GLN A 470 1.14 13.80 16.46
N THR A 471 -0.03 13.27 16.78
CA THR A 471 -0.80 12.44 15.85
C THR A 471 -1.28 13.30 14.68
N VAL A 472 -1.07 12.76 13.48
CA VAL A 472 -1.45 13.41 12.24
C VAL A 472 -2.80 12.86 11.78
N THR A 473 -3.81 13.72 11.67
CA THR A 473 -5.06 13.38 10.98
C THR A 473 -4.75 13.11 9.51
N ASN A 474 -5.04 11.91 9.02
CA ASN A 474 -4.68 11.48 7.68
C ASN A 474 -5.75 10.57 7.07
N THR A 475 -5.78 10.47 5.75
CA THR A 475 -6.67 9.59 4.99
C THR A 475 -6.00 8.27 4.59
N GLY A 476 -4.78 8.01 5.06
CA GLY A 476 -4.00 6.81 4.74
C GLY A 476 -2.59 7.10 4.21
N LEU A 477 -1.92 6.03 3.79
CA LEU A 477 -0.58 6.10 3.19
C LEU A 477 -0.68 6.33 1.69
N VAL A 478 0.23 7.14 1.12
CA VAL A 478 0.32 7.34 -0.33
C VAL A 478 0.56 6.02 -1.08
N TRP A 479 1.18 5.05 -0.41
CA TRP A 479 1.31 3.68 -0.93
C TRP A 479 -0.04 3.06 -1.31
N GLN A 480 -1.06 3.15 -0.45
CA GLN A 480 -2.37 2.54 -0.67
C GLN A 480 -3.12 3.23 -1.80
N SER A 481 -3.19 4.56 -1.77
CA SER A 481 -3.86 5.33 -2.83
C SER A 481 -3.18 5.17 -4.19
N SER A 482 -1.85 4.97 -4.22
CA SER A 482 -1.14 4.66 -5.48
C SER A 482 -1.49 3.28 -6.03
N GLN A 483 -1.71 2.29 -5.16
CA GLN A 483 -2.17 0.95 -5.58
C GLN A 483 -3.61 1.00 -6.11
N GLU A 484 -4.50 1.72 -5.42
CA GLU A 484 -5.89 1.90 -5.83
C GLU A 484 -6.00 2.59 -7.20
N ALA A 485 -5.22 3.65 -7.42
CA ALA A 485 -5.20 4.33 -8.70
C ALA A 485 -4.61 3.47 -9.83
N ALA A 486 -3.62 2.63 -9.54
CA ALA A 486 -3.13 1.64 -10.51
C ALA A 486 -4.20 0.59 -10.87
N LEU A 487 -4.98 0.11 -9.90
CA LEU A 487 -6.09 -0.82 -10.15
C LEU A 487 -7.18 -0.17 -11.01
N GLN A 488 -7.56 1.07 -10.71
CA GLN A 488 -8.52 1.83 -11.51
C GLN A 488 -8.04 2.00 -12.96
N PHE A 489 -6.76 2.31 -13.14
CA PHE A 489 -6.13 2.40 -14.45
C PHE A 489 -6.17 1.06 -15.20
N PHE A 490 -5.86 -0.06 -14.54
CA PHE A 490 -5.93 -1.39 -15.15
C PHE A 490 -7.35 -1.76 -15.59
N ASP A 491 -8.35 -1.48 -14.75
CA ASP A 491 -9.74 -1.76 -15.08
C ASP A 491 -10.22 -0.95 -16.29
N GLN A 492 -9.81 0.32 -16.40
CA GLN A 492 -10.13 1.18 -17.55
C GLN A 492 -9.46 0.70 -18.84
N ILE A 493 -8.21 0.24 -18.77
CA ILE A 493 -7.52 -0.37 -19.91
C ILE A 493 -8.25 -1.64 -20.36
N LEU A 494 -8.64 -2.52 -19.43
CA LEU A 494 -9.31 -3.77 -19.75
C LEU A 494 -10.74 -3.61 -20.27
N SER A 495 -11.37 -2.46 -20.06
CA SER A 495 -12.75 -2.20 -20.52
C SER A 495 -12.87 -1.60 -21.93
N GLY A 496 -11.79 -1.68 -22.73
CA GLY A 496 -11.92 -1.79 -24.20
C GLY A 496 -11.60 -0.56 -25.04
N LYS A 497 -11.05 0.53 -24.48
CA LYS A 497 -10.63 1.71 -25.27
C LYS A 497 -9.21 1.63 -25.86
N THR A 498 -8.43 0.62 -25.50
CA THR A 498 -6.97 0.64 -25.67
C THR A 498 -6.43 -0.31 -26.73
N GLU A 499 -7.22 -1.23 -27.29
CA GLU A 499 -6.76 -2.08 -28.41
C GLU A 499 -6.29 -1.24 -29.61
N GLN A 500 -6.94 -0.11 -29.87
CA GLN A 500 -6.55 0.85 -30.91
C GLN A 500 -5.33 1.70 -30.53
N LEU A 501 -5.04 1.85 -29.23
CA LEU A 501 -3.93 2.65 -28.70
C LEU A 501 -2.67 1.82 -28.44
N ALA A 502 -2.79 0.49 -28.37
CA ALA A 502 -1.70 -0.42 -28.05
C ALA A 502 -0.46 -0.15 -28.92
N GLY A 503 -0.56 -0.15 -30.24
CA GLY A 503 0.59 0.10 -31.12
C GLY A 503 1.27 1.47 -30.95
N ALA A 504 0.51 2.50 -30.59
CA ALA A 504 0.97 3.88 -30.43
C ALA A 504 1.56 4.17 -29.03
N ALA A 505 1.03 3.53 -27.99
CA ALA A 505 1.45 3.71 -26.60
C ALA A 505 2.87 3.21 -26.33
N PHE A 506 3.35 2.23 -27.10
CA PHE A 506 4.61 1.54 -26.85
C PHE A 506 5.83 2.15 -27.59
N GLN A 507 5.65 3.18 -28.42
CA GLN A 507 6.75 3.90 -29.07
C GLN A 507 7.17 5.11 -28.23
N LEU A 508 8.06 4.89 -27.25
CA LEU A 508 8.73 5.97 -26.52
C LEU A 508 9.91 6.47 -27.37
N ASN A 509 9.60 7.34 -28.35
CA ASN A 509 10.56 7.85 -29.33
C ASN A 509 11.64 8.77 -28.72
N ASN A 510 11.39 9.34 -27.54
CA ASN A 510 12.36 10.18 -26.84
C ASN A 510 12.26 9.96 -25.32
N PRO A 511 13.35 9.60 -24.64
CA PRO A 511 13.36 9.53 -23.18
C PRO A 511 12.94 10.88 -22.59
N PHE A 512 12.06 10.84 -21.59
CA PHE A 512 11.51 12.01 -20.90
C PHE A 512 10.59 12.94 -21.71
N SER A 513 10.16 12.56 -22.92
CA SER A 513 9.02 13.21 -23.59
C SER A 513 7.72 12.49 -23.27
N PRO A 514 6.58 13.21 -23.16
CA PRO A 514 5.29 12.55 -22.99
C PRO A 514 5.03 11.60 -24.18
N PRO A 515 4.26 10.51 -23.98
CA PRO A 515 3.86 9.63 -25.08
C PRO A 515 3.06 10.40 -26.15
N GLN A 516 2.69 9.74 -27.26
CA GLN A 516 1.90 10.38 -28.32
C GLN A 516 0.66 11.12 -27.76
N GLU A 517 0.26 12.24 -28.36
CA GLU A 517 -0.79 13.14 -27.84
C GLU A 517 -2.10 12.41 -27.46
N LYS A 518 -2.49 11.40 -28.25
CA LYS A 518 -3.67 10.56 -27.99
C LYS A 518 -3.53 9.66 -26.74
N VAL A 519 -2.31 9.25 -26.41
CA VAL A 519 -2.00 8.45 -25.22
C VAL A 519 -1.95 9.35 -24.00
N VAL A 520 -1.44 10.58 -24.15
CA VAL A 520 -1.45 11.60 -23.08
C VAL A 520 -2.88 11.96 -22.72
N SER A 521 -3.73 12.27 -23.69
CA SER A 521 -5.13 12.62 -23.41
C SER A 521 -5.85 11.48 -22.69
N PHE A 522 -5.64 10.23 -23.12
CA PHE A 522 -6.15 9.06 -22.41
C PHE A 522 -5.62 8.98 -20.96
N LEU A 523 -4.32 9.16 -20.74
CA LEU A 523 -3.72 9.14 -19.40
C LEU A 523 -4.20 10.28 -18.51
N GLU A 524 -4.48 11.46 -19.08
CA GLU A 524 -5.05 12.59 -18.35
C GLU A 524 -6.52 12.35 -17.96
N GLU A 525 -7.32 11.78 -18.86
CA GLU A 525 -8.70 11.38 -18.59
C GLU A 525 -8.78 10.28 -17.52
N THR A 526 -7.85 9.32 -17.55
CA THR A 526 -7.87 8.13 -16.69
C THR A 526 -7.18 8.33 -15.33
N ALA A 527 -6.04 9.03 -15.31
CA ALA A 527 -5.19 9.17 -14.13
C ALA A 527 -4.96 10.63 -13.69
N GLY A 528 -5.69 11.61 -14.25
CA GLY A 528 -5.45 13.04 -14.03
C GLY A 528 -5.41 13.48 -12.56
N LEU A 529 -6.33 12.99 -11.73
CA LEU A 529 -6.38 13.30 -10.29
C LEU A 529 -5.16 12.75 -9.53
N GLN A 530 -4.69 11.56 -9.87
CA GLN A 530 -3.50 11.01 -9.25
C GLN A 530 -2.25 11.74 -9.73
N LEU A 531 -2.20 12.14 -11.00
CA LEU A 531 -1.06 12.87 -11.55
C LEU A 531 -0.89 14.25 -10.92
N SER A 532 -2.00 14.97 -10.66
CA SER A 532 -1.94 16.23 -9.92
C SER A 532 -1.41 16.01 -8.49
N ALA A 533 -1.87 14.95 -7.82
CA ALA A 533 -1.36 14.56 -6.51
C ALA A 533 0.14 14.21 -6.53
N LEU A 534 0.62 13.48 -7.55
CA LEU A 534 2.04 13.13 -7.70
C LEU A 534 2.94 14.34 -8.02
N ARG A 535 2.44 15.30 -8.81
CA ARG A 535 3.13 16.59 -9.04
C ARG A 535 3.27 17.36 -7.73
N HIS A 536 2.17 17.47 -6.96
CA HIS A 536 2.19 18.11 -5.64
C HIS A 536 3.16 17.42 -4.68
N LEU A 537 3.15 16.09 -4.64
CA LEU A 537 4.09 15.30 -3.84
C LEU A 537 5.55 15.57 -4.20
N ALA A 538 5.85 15.61 -5.49
CA ALA A 538 7.20 15.90 -5.98
C ALA A 538 7.65 17.32 -5.62
N SER A 539 6.75 18.30 -5.72
CA SER A 539 6.99 19.68 -5.27
C SER A 539 7.25 19.76 -3.75
N GLN A 540 6.45 19.05 -2.94
CA GLN A 540 6.65 19.00 -1.48
C GLN A 540 7.94 18.29 -1.07
N LEU A 541 8.38 17.27 -1.82
CA LEU A 541 9.69 16.65 -1.61
C LEU A 541 10.83 17.63 -1.92
N ALA A 542 10.73 18.40 -3.00
CA ALA A 542 11.69 19.45 -3.31
C ALA A 542 11.75 20.50 -2.19
N LEU A 543 10.58 20.94 -1.70
CA LEU A 543 10.48 21.88 -0.58
C LEU A 543 11.10 21.32 0.69
N LEU A 544 10.89 20.04 1.02
CA LEU A 544 11.53 19.37 2.15
C LEU A 544 13.05 19.43 2.04
N HIS A 545 13.61 19.14 0.87
CA HIS A 545 15.05 19.20 0.64
C HIS A 545 15.62 20.61 0.77
N ILE A 546 14.91 21.62 0.25
CA ILE A 546 15.29 23.04 0.41
C ILE A 546 15.30 23.41 1.90
N GLN A 547 14.23 23.06 2.63
CA GLN A 547 14.13 23.36 4.06
C GLN A 547 15.26 22.71 4.87
N LEU A 548 15.61 21.46 4.57
CA LEU A 548 16.74 20.77 5.20
C LEU A 548 18.09 21.45 4.89
N ALA A 549 18.25 22.01 3.70
CA ALA A 549 19.45 22.73 3.29
C ALA A 549 19.60 24.09 3.99
N GLU A 550 18.49 24.70 4.41
CA GLU A 550 18.43 26.04 4.99
C GLU A 550 18.56 26.06 6.52
N ILE A 551 18.71 24.90 7.18
CA ILE A 551 18.95 24.80 8.63
C ILE A 551 20.39 25.24 8.94
N ALA A 552 20.63 26.56 8.86
CA ALA A 552 21.96 27.15 8.98
C ALA A 552 22.54 27.06 10.40
N ALA A 553 21.67 27.01 11.41
CA ALA A 553 22.03 26.97 12.82
C ALA A 553 22.73 25.65 13.24
N GLU A 554 22.67 24.60 12.43
CA GLU A 554 23.21 23.27 12.75
C GLU A 554 24.24 22.81 11.71
N PRO A 555 25.53 22.63 12.08
CA PRO A 555 26.59 22.23 11.14
C PRO A 555 26.33 20.91 10.41
N ASP A 556 25.63 19.98 11.06
CA ASP A 556 25.27 18.68 10.52
C ASP A 556 24.23 18.76 9.38
N PHE A 557 23.56 19.91 9.21
CA PHE A 557 22.60 20.18 8.13
C PHE A 557 23.15 21.09 7.04
N GLN A 558 24.22 21.86 7.32
CA GLN A 558 24.82 22.75 6.33
C GLN A 558 25.21 22.02 5.04
N PRO A 559 24.75 22.49 3.87
CA PRO A 559 25.04 21.85 2.59
C PRO A 559 26.54 21.76 2.30
N GLU A 560 26.97 20.62 1.77
CA GLU A 560 28.36 20.38 1.36
C GLU A 560 28.47 20.39 -0.16
N SER A 561 29.58 20.89 -0.70
CA SER A 561 29.81 20.84 -2.15
C SER A 561 29.84 19.41 -2.69
N PHE A 562 29.26 19.20 -3.87
CA PHE A 562 29.38 17.95 -4.61
C PHE A 562 30.76 17.89 -5.30
N SER A 563 31.81 17.61 -4.53
CA SER A 563 33.19 17.68 -5.01
C SER A 563 33.52 16.60 -6.05
N THR A 564 34.53 16.85 -6.87
CA THR A 564 35.04 15.86 -7.86
C THR A 564 35.58 14.59 -7.19
N LEU A 565 36.12 14.69 -5.98
CA LEU A 565 36.51 13.53 -5.17
C LEU A 565 35.29 12.71 -4.72
N TYR A 566 34.22 13.38 -4.29
CA TYR A 566 32.97 12.69 -3.94
C TYR A 566 32.32 12.05 -5.18
N GLN A 567 32.30 12.74 -6.32
CA GLN A 567 31.86 12.19 -7.61
C GLN A 567 32.57 10.87 -7.95
N ARG A 568 33.91 10.84 -7.85
CA ARG A 568 34.72 9.63 -8.07
C ARG A 568 34.39 8.53 -7.06
N SER A 569 34.27 8.86 -5.78
CA SER A 569 33.91 7.90 -4.73
C SER A 569 32.52 7.31 -4.95
N LEU A 570 31.54 8.14 -5.32
CA LEU A 570 30.18 7.72 -5.63
C LEU A 570 30.17 6.78 -6.84
N TYR A 571 30.86 7.14 -7.93
CA TYR A 571 31.00 6.29 -9.12
C TYR A 571 31.57 4.91 -8.76
N GLN A 572 32.67 4.86 -8.00
CA GLN A 572 33.29 3.59 -7.58
C GLN A 572 32.35 2.76 -6.69
N SER A 573 31.62 3.41 -5.78
CA SER A 573 30.62 2.74 -4.95
C SER A 573 29.47 2.15 -5.79
N MET A 574 28.96 2.90 -6.77
CA MET A 574 27.94 2.44 -7.71
C MET A 574 28.41 1.26 -8.55
N GLN A 575 29.65 1.30 -9.07
CA GLN A 575 30.25 0.18 -9.80
C GLN A 575 30.45 -1.06 -8.93
N SER A 576 30.92 -0.89 -7.70
CA SER A 576 31.10 -2.00 -6.75
C SER A 576 29.78 -2.68 -6.41
N ARG A 577 28.72 -1.90 -6.16
CA ARG A 577 27.36 -2.43 -5.95
C ARG A 577 26.86 -3.14 -7.20
N LEU A 578 27.03 -2.54 -8.39
CA LEU A 578 26.65 -3.15 -9.65
C LEU A 578 27.32 -4.52 -9.83
N LYS A 579 28.63 -4.61 -9.64
CA LYS A 579 29.40 -5.86 -9.74
C LYS A 579 28.85 -6.94 -8.79
N LYS A 580 28.59 -6.58 -7.52
CA LYS A 580 28.04 -7.51 -6.52
C LYS A 580 26.66 -8.04 -6.90
N VAL A 581 25.75 -7.15 -7.31
CA VAL A 581 24.38 -7.52 -7.68
C VAL A 581 24.35 -8.29 -9.00
N TYR A 582 25.19 -7.95 -9.97
CA TYR A 582 25.28 -8.71 -11.22
C TYR A 582 25.81 -10.13 -11.01
N ALA A 583 26.76 -10.33 -10.09
CA ALA A 583 27.19 -11.67 -9.69
C ALA A 583 26.09 -12.46 -8.97
N LEU A 584 25.12 -11.80 -8.33
CA LEU A 584 23.91 -12.43 -7.82
C LEU A 584 22.97 -12.80 -8.97
N ILE A 585 22.69 -11.87 -9.89
CA ILE A 585 21.81 -12.10 -11.04
C ILE A 585 22.33 -13.24 -11.94
N ASP A 586 23.64 -13.31 -12.19
CA ASP A 586 24.27 -14.40 -12.96
C ASP A 586 24.19 -15.76 -12.25
N ARG A 587 24.10 -15.80 -10.92
CA ARG A 587 23.82 -17.05 -10.20
C ARG A 587 22.35 -17.43 -10.33
N LEU A 588 21.45 -16.47 -10.16
CA LEU A 588 20.00 -16.69 -10.28
C LEU A 588 19.60 -17.11 -11.70
N SER A 589 20.27 -16.62 -12.74
CA SER A 589 20.01 -17.04 -14.13
C SER A 589 20.37 -18.50 -14.43
N ARG A 590 21.09 -19.18 -13.53
CA ARG A 590 21.47 -20.60 -13.68
C ARG A 590 20.63 -21.54 -12.83
N THR A 591 19.92 -21.01 -11.84
CA THR A 591 19.20 -21.80 -10.82
C THR A 591 17.71 -21.47 -10.74
N GLY A 592 17.25 -20.42 -11.42
CA GLY A 592 15.85 -20.01 -11.44
C GLY A 592 15.00 -20.80 -12.44
N ASP A 593 13.69 -20.60 -12.39
CA ASP A 593 12.77 -21.09 -13.42
C ASP A 593 12.93 -20.31 -14.74
N ASP A 594 12.30 -20.79 -15.82
CA ASP A 594 12.43 -20.18 -17.16
C ASP A 594 12.09 -18.67 -17.18
N ARG A 595 11.10 -18.26 -16.39
CA ARG A 595 10.69 -16.85 -16.28
C ARG A 595 11.78 -16.00 -15.60
N MET A 596 12.34 -16.48 -14.49
CA MET A 596 13.44 -15.82 -13.79
C MET A 596 14.71 -15.79 -14.65
N MET A 597 15.04 -16.89 -15.33
CA MET A 597 16.20 -16.98 -16.23
C MET A 597 16.13 -15.93 -17.33
N ASN A 598 14.98 -15.83 -18.02
CA ASN A 598 14.78 -14.82 -19.07
C ASN A 598 14.93 -13.39 -18.53
N ALA A 599 14.29 -13.06 -17.41
CA ALA A 599 14.40 -11.74 -16.80
C ALA A 599 15.84 -11.40 -16.38
N CYS A 600 16.57 -12.35 -15.79
CA CYS A 600 17.97 -12.17 -15.43
C CYS A 600 18.84 -11.92 -16.68
N ASN A 601 18.68 -12.71 -17.75
CA ASN A 601 19.46 -12.58 -18.97
C ASN A 601 19.24 -11.22 -19.64
N SER A 602 17.99 -10.75 -19.71
CA SER A 602 17.67 -9.40 -20.22
C SER A 602 18.35 -8.31 -19.38
N VAL A 603 18.34 -8.43 -18.05
CA VAL A 603 19.01 -7.45 -17.18
C VAL A 603 20.54 -7.49 -17.31
N LEU A 604 21.15 -8.68 -17.44
CA LEU A 604 22.59 -8.82 -17.62
C LEU A 604 23.08 -8.11 -18.89
N ALA A 605 22.27 -8.11 -19.95
CA ALA A 605 22.57 -7.41 -21.20
C ALA A 605 22.61 -5.88 -21.04
N LEU A 606 21.94 -5.31 -20.04
CA LEU A 606 21.90 -3.86 -19.80
C LEU A 606 23.18 -3.29 -19.18
N ARG A 607 24.15 -4.13 -18.82
CA ARG A 607 25.38 -3.70 -18.11
C ARG A 607 26.11 -2.52 -18.77
N PRO A 608 26.36 -2.51 -20.10
CA PRO A 608 27.10 -1.42 -20.74
C PRO A 608 26.35 -0.09 -20.64
N SER A 609 25.02 -0.12 -20.83
CA SER A 609 24.14 1.05 -20.73
C SER A 609 24.16 1.66 -19.31
N ILE A 610 24.04 0.83 -18.28
CA ILE A 610 24.09 1.30 -16.88
C ILE A 610 25.46 1.90 -16.55
N LEU A 611 26.55 1.27 -17.02
CA LEU A 611 27.90 1.80 -16.83
C LEU A 611 28.08 3.15 -17.54
N HIS A 612 27.52 3.30 -18.74
CA HIS A 612 27.53 4.57 -19.47
C HIS A 612 26.81 5.68 -18.70
N ALA A 613 25.64 5.40 -18.13
CA ALA A 613 24.92 6.35 -17.28
C ALA A 613 25.74 6.77 -16.05
N TYR A 614 26.51 5.85 -15.44
CA TYR A 614 27.40 6.20 -14.32
C TYR A 614 28.58 7.09 -14.75
N GLN A 615 29.08 6.95 -15.98
CA GLN A 615 30.21 7.76 -16.49
C GLN A 615 29.89 9.25 -16.51
N PHE A 616 28.61 9.64 -16.60
CA PHE A 616 28.19 11.05 -16.48
C PHE A 616 28.74 11.72 -15.20
N LEU A 617 28.81 10.98 -14.09
CA LEU A 617 29.38 11.49 -12.83
C LEU A 617 30.86 11.86 -12.92
N LEU A 618 31.57 11.45 -13.97
CA LEU A 618 32.98 11.75 -14.18
C LEU A 618 33.22 12.78 -15.31
N ALA A 619 32.21 13.05 -16.14
CA ALA A 619 32.36 13.85 -17.35
C ALA A 619 32.68 15.33 -17.06
N ALA A 620 31.97 15.92 -16.09
CA ALA A 620 32.18 17.30 -15.67
C ALA A 620 31.98 17.46 -14.16
N LYS A 621 32.44 18.58 -13.59
CA LYS A 621 32.10 18.98 -12.23
C LYS A 621 30.61 19.34 -12.21
N LEU A 622 29.84 18.68 -11.36
CA LEU A 622 28.41 18.94 -11.24
C LEU A 622 28.16 20.12 -10.30
N GLU A 623 27.33 21.06 -10.75
CA GLU A 623 26.80 22.14 -9.92
C GLU A 623 25.66 21.60 -9.05
N ALA A 624 26.04 20.95 -7.96
CA ALA A 624 25.12 20.36 -7.00
C ALA A 624 25.70 20.42 -5.58
N ARG A 625 24.85 20.16 -4.58
CA ARG A 625 25.25 20.05 -3.18
C ARG A 625 24.70 18.78 -2.53
N LYS A 626 25.36 18.36 -1.45
CA LYS A 626 24.92 17.26 -0.59
C LYS A 626 24.28 17.86 0.65
N ILE A 627 23.16 17.28 1.06
CA ILE A 627 22.41 17.68 2.26
C ILE A 627 22.04 16.46 3.09
N ARG A 628 21.51 16.70 4.29
CA ARG A 628 20.76 15.66 4.99
C ARG A 628 19.50 15.34 4.17
N ILE A 629 19.21 14.06 4.04
CA ILE A 629 18.09 13.52 3.25
C ILE A 629 17.36 12.48 4.09
N HIS A 630 16.20 12.02 3.63
CA HIS A 630 15.46 10.91 4.24
C HIS A 630 16.24 9.59 4.13
N GLY A 631 16.85 9.31 2.98
CA GLY A 631 17.85 8.24 2.79
C GLY A 631 17.31 6.83 2.56
N ASP A 632 16.04 6.58 2.88
CA ASP A 632 15.26 5.36 2.55
C ASP A 632 13.81 5.67 2.14
N LEU A 633 13.58 6.82 1.48
CA LEU A 633 12.23 7.32 1.16
C LEU A 633 11.43 6.38 0.26
N HIS A 634 10.18 6.09 0.62
CA HIS A 634 9.21 5.38 -0.22
C HIS A 634 7.76 5.77 0.10
N LEU A 635 6.78 5.42 -0.75
CA LEU A 635 5.38 5.88 -0.59
C LEU A 635 4.75 5.44 0.75
N GLY A 636 5.17 4.31 1.32
CA GLY A 636 4.75 3.84 2.65
C GLY A 636 5.27 4.65 3.85
N GLN A 637 6.07 5.69 3.61
CA GLN A 637 6.58 6.64 4.62
C GLN A 637 5.94 8.03 4.46
N ILE A 638 4.88 8.13 3.67
CA ILE A 638 4.23 9.39 3.36
C ILE A 638 2.74 9.23 3.67
N LEU A 639 2.23 10.10 4.55
CA LEU A 639 0.82 10.19 4.92
C LEU A 639 0.14 11.23 4.04
N GLN A 640 -1.13 10.99 3.70
CA GLN A 640 -1.97 11.95 2.99
C GLN A 640 -2.88 12.68 3.98
N SER A 641 -2.84 14.02 4.01
CA SER A 641 -3.55 14.83 5.00
C SER A 641 -4.07 16.13 4.37
N GLY A 642 -5.39 16.27 4.23
CA GLY A 642 -6.01 17.53 3.82
C GLY A 642 -5.56 18.07 2.45
N GLY A 643 -5.14 17.19 1.54
CA GLY A 643 -4.57 17.55 0.23
C GLY A 643 -3.04 17.68 0.20
N ASP A 644 -2.39 17.65 1.37
CA ASP A 644 -0.93 17.69 1.53
C ASP A 644 -0.34 16.32 1.91
N PHE A 645 0.99 16.26 1.91
CA PHE A 645 1.77 15.07 2.25
C PHE A 645 2.67 15.31 3.46
N ILE A 646 2.68 14.34 4.37
CA ILE A 646 3.50 14.37 5.58
C ILE A 646 4.51 13.22 5.54
N PHE A 647 5.80 13.58 5.54
CA PHE A 647 6.94 12.68 5.52
C PHE A 647 7.27 12.21 6.94
N LYS A 648 7.51 10.91 7.11
CA LYS A 648 7.84 10.30 8.42
C LYS A 648 8.87 9.19 8.25
N ASP A 649 9.43 8.72 9.37
CA ASP A 649 10.40 7.62 9.43
C ASP A 649 11.77 7.96 8.77
N PHE A 650 12.35 9.10 9.16
CA PHE A 650 13.69 9.55 8.74
C PHE A 650 14.84 8.72 9.35
N GLU A 651 14.56 7.50 9.83
CA GLU A 651 15.55 6.58 10.38
C GLU A 651 16.63 6.19 9.37
N GLY A 652 16.40 6.41 8.07
CA GLY A 652 17.26 5.98 6.98
C GLY A 652 17.32 4.46 6.82
N ARG A 653 18.30 3.99 6.04
CA ARG A 653 18.42 2.57 5.71
C ARG A 653 18.81 1.73 6.90
N GLY A 654 17.88 0.92 7.35
CA GLY A 654 18.08 0.14 8.55
C GLY A 654 19.24 -0.85 8.52
N ASP A 655 19.59 -1.39 7.35
CA ASP A 655 20.72 -2.30 7.19
C ASP A 655 22.09 -1.62 7.39
N ARG A 656 22.13 -0.31 7.61
CA ARG A 656 23.36 0.50 7.74
C ARG A 656 23.56 1.03 9.15
N ALA A 657 24.82 1.18 9.54
CA ALA A 657 25.20 1.79 10.81
C ALA A 657 24.72 3.25 10.89
N LEU A 658 24.41 3.71 12.10
CA LEU A 658 23.97 5.08 12.40
C LEU A 658 24.82 6.18 11.73
N SER A 659 26.15 6.01 11.77
CA SER A 659 27.09 6.97 11.17
C SER A 659 26.93 7.08 9.65
N GLU A 660 26.67 5.97 8.95
CA GLU A 660 26.43 5.97 7.50
C GLU A 660 25.08 6.62 7.15
N ARG A 661 24.07 6.43 8.01
CA ARG A 661 22.73 6.99 7.81
C ARG A 661 22.66 8.50 7.95
N ARG A 662 23.56 9.10 8.75
CA ARG A 662 23.65 10.57 8.93
C ARG A 662 24.51 11.27 7.87
N ILE A 663 25.17 10.54 6.97
CA ILE A 663 26.00 11.13 5.91
C ILE A 663 25.13 11.99 4.97
N LYS A 664 25.58 13.21 4.67
CA LYS A 664 24.95 14.07 3.66
C LYS A 664 25.10 13.46 2.25
N ARG A 665 24.00 13.40 1.51
CA ARG A 665 23.91 12.81 0.17
C ARG A 665 23.21 13.75 -0.81
N SER A 666 23.19 13.37 -2.09
CA SER A 666 22.38 14.10 -3.06
C SER A 666 20.88 13.85 -2.80
N PRO A 667 20.04 14.89 -2.85
CA PRO A 667 18.58 14.75 -2.71
C PRO A 667 17.94 13.92 -3.83
N ILE A 668 18.61 13.78 -4.98
CA ILE A 668 18.16 12.92 -6.09
C ILE A 668 17.98 11.46 -5.64
N ARG A 669 18.73 11.02 -4.61
CA ARG A 669 18.56 9.68 -4.06
C ARG A 669 17.15 9.43 -3.54
N ASP A 670 16.56 10.40 -2.84
CA ASP A 670 15.21 10.28 -2.30
C ASP A 670 14.18 10.30 -3.42
N LEU A 671 14.35 11.16 -4.42
CA LEU A 671 13.49 11.21 -5.61
C LEU A 671 13.51 9.89 -6.38
N ALA A 672 14.69 9.34 -6.66
CA ALA A 672 14.84 8.04 -7.33
C ALA A 672 14.21 6.90 -6.54
N SER A 673 14.37 6.90 -5.20
CA SER A 673 13.74 5.92 -4.32
C SER A 673 12.21 6.03 -4.32
N LEU A 674 11.68 7.25 -4.33
CA LEU A 674 10.25 7.52 -4.38
C LEU A 674 9.62 7.07 -5.70
N ILE A 675 10.23 7.43 -6.84
CA ILE A 675 9.75 7.01 -8.18
C ILE A 675 9.84 5.49 -8.33
N GLN A 676 10.92 4.86 -7.85
CA GLN A 676 11.03 3.40 -7.80
C GLN A 676 9.93 2.76 -6.94
N SER A 677 9.54 3.40 -5.83
CA SER A 677 8.44 2.92 -4.98
C SER A 677 7.09 2.99 -5.68
N LEU A 678 6.85 3.98 -6.53
CA LEU A 678 5.63 4.11 -7.33
C LEU A 678 5.50 2.96 -8.33
N HIS A 679 6.58 2.66 -9.05
CA HIS A 679 6.64 1.53 -9.97
C HIS A 679 6.32 0.19 -9.29
N ARG A 680 6.91 -0.03 -8.10
CA ARG A 680 6.62 -1.22 -7.29
C ARG A 680 5.17 -1.28 -6.83
N ALA A 681 4.56 -0.14 -6.51
CA ALA A 681 3.15 -0.11 -6.12
C ALA A 681 2.25 -0.62 -7.26
N SER A 682 2.52 -0.25 -8.51
CA SER A 682 1.79 -0.72 -9.69
C SER A 682 1.92 -2.23 -9.91
N TYR A 683 3.13 -2.79 -9.84
CA TYR A 683 3.33 -4.24 -9.96
C TYR A 683 2.71 -5.02 -8.79
N GLN A 684 2.78 -4.49 -7.56
CA GLN A 684 2.15 -5.13 -6.42
C GLN A 684 0.62 -5.04 -6.49
N ALA A 685 0.06 -3.96 -7.07
CA ALA A 685 -1.37 -3.87 -7.36
C ALA A 685 -1.80 -4.95 -8.36
N LEU A 686 -1.05 -5.14 -9.45
CA LEU A 686 -1.31 -6.21 -10.42
C LEU A 686 -1.27 -7.59 -9.76
N HIS A 687 -0.27 -7.86 -8.91
CA HIS A 687 -0.16 -9.16 -8.24
C HIS A 687 -1.28 -9.41 -7.21
N ARG A 688 -1.86 -8.37 -6.61
CA ARG A 688 -3.04 -8.53 -5.75
C ARG A 688 -4.27 -8.97 -6.54
N GLN A 689 -4.30 -8.79 -7.86
CA GLN A 689 -5.34 -9.32 -8.73
C GLN A 689 -5.07 -10.78 -9.07
N ILE A 690 -5.21 -11.66 -8.08
CA ILE A 690 -4.92 -13.11 -8.13
C ILE A 690 -5.76 -13.85 -9.21
N GLN A 691 -6.73 -13.19 -9.82
CA GLN A 691 -7.76 -13.79 -10.68
C GLN A 691 -7.87 -13.18 -12.08
N LEU A 692 -6.91 -12.37 -12.49
CA LEU A 692 -6.85 -12.00 -13.90
C LEU A 692 -6.45 -13.20 -14.75
N HIS A 693 -7.10 -13.35 -15.91
CA HIS A 693 -6.64 -14.29 -16.93
C HIS A 693 -5.22 -13.91 -17.37
N GLU A 694 -4.39 -14.90 -17.73
CA GLU A 694 -2.99 -14.64 -18.11
C GLU A 694 -2.87 -13.62 -19.25
N LYS A 695 -3.81 -13.63 -20.20
CA LYS A 695 -3.88 -12.65 -21.29
C LYS A 695 -4.12 -11.21 -20.80
N ASP A 696 -4.97 -11.03 -19.80
CA ASP A 696 -5.26 -9.71 -19.22
C ASP A 696 -4.05 -9.21 -18.42
N ILE A 697 -3.38 -10.11 -17.70
CA ILE A 697 -2.13 -9.81 -16.99
C ILE A 697 -1.06 -9.36 -17.98
N ASP A 698 -0.89 -10.09 -19.09
CA ASP A 698 0.10 -9.75 -20.12
C ASP A 698 -0.22 -8.41 -20.79
N PHE A 699 -1.50 -8.14 -21.06
CA PHE A 699 -1.93 -6.85 -21.61
C PHE A 699 -1.66 -5.71 -20.62
N ILE A 700 -2.00 -5.86 -19.34
CA ILE A 700 -1.70 -4.85 -18.31
C ILE A 700 -0.19 -4.63 -18.17
N ARG A 701 0.61 -5.71 -18.17
CA ARG A 701 2.07 -5.63 -18.07
C ARG A 701 2.68 -4.78 -19.18
N GLN A 702 2.10 -4.77 -20.38
CA GLN A 702 2.56 -3.90 -21.47
C GLN A 702 2.30 -2.42 -21.18
N TRP A 703 1.22 -2.10 -20.46
CA TRP A 703 0.84 -0.71 -20.13
C TRP A 703 1.55 -0.13 -18.90
N ILE A 704 2.03 -0.97 -17.97
CA ILE A 704 2.74 -0.49 -16.77
C ILE A 704 3.96 0.40 -17.10
N PRO A 705 4.85 0.06 -18.05
CA PRO A 705 5.96 0.93 -18.44
C PRO A 705 5.52 2.31 -18.95
N VAL A 706 4.44 2.37 -19.72
CA VAL A 706 3.88 3.63 -20.27
C VAL A 706 3.34 4.50 -19.14
N TYR A 707 2.54 3.90 -18.27
CA TYR A 707 1.96 4.57 -17.10
C TYR A 707 3.04 5.08 -16.15
N PHE A 708 4.05 4.24 -15.86
CA PHE A 708 5.21 4.62 -15.06
C PHE A 708 6.00 5.77 -15.67
N SER A 709 6.24 5.74 -16.98
CA SER A 709 6.98 6.80 -17.68
C SER A 709 6.27 8.13 -17.56
N TYR A 710 4.95 8.15 -17.75
CA TYR A 710 4.14 9.35 -17.66
C TYR A 710 4.10 9.94 -16.24
N GLN A 711 3.91 9.09 -15.22
CA GLN A 711 4.00 9.49 -13.82
C GLN A 711 5.39 10.02 -13.46
N SER A 712 6.45 9.34 -13.93
CA SER A 712 7.84 9.73 -13.66
C SER A 712 8.17 11.09 -14.27
N ILE A 713 7.75 11.37 -15.51
CA ILE A 713 7.94 12.67 -16.16
C ILE A 713 7.23 13.78 -15.37
N ALA A 714 5.97 13.54 -14.96
CA ALA A 714 5.22 14.51 -14.18
C ALA A 714 5.92 14.86 -12.86
N MET A 715 6.43 13.85 -12.15
CA MET A 715 7.18 14.04 -10.91
C MET A 715 8.53 14.73 -11.13
N LEU A 716 9.30 14.31 -12.15
CA LEU A 716 10.61 14.89 -12.46
C LEU A 716 10.51 16.37 -12.81
N ASN A 717 9.56 16.73 -13.67
CA ASN A 717 9.29 18.12 -14.05
C ASN A 717 8.92 18.96 -12.83
N SER A 718 7.95 18.50 -12.02
CA SER A 718 7.48 19.26 -10.86
C SER A 718 8.53 19.37 -9.76
N TYR A 719 9.37 18.35 -9.59
CA TYR A 719 10.48 18.39 -8.64
C TYR A 719 11.56 19.37 -9.09
N HIS A 720 11.98 19.29 -10.38
CA HIS A 720 13.02 20.16 -10.94
C HIS A 720 12.60 21.63 -10.88
N GLU A 721 11.37 21.93 -11.29
CA GLU A 721 10.84 23.30 -11.27
C GLU A 721 10.87 23.90 -9.86
N ALA A 722 10.56 23.10 -8.84
CA ALA A 722 10.55 23.55 -7.45
C ALA A 722 11.95 23.71 -6.84
N ILE A 723 13.00 23.07 -7.38
CA ILE A 723 14.33 23.01 -6.74
C ILE A 723 15.47 23.63 -7.56
N LYS A 724 15.30 23.91 -8.86
CA LYS A 724 16.36 24.33 -9.79
C LYS A 724 17.19 25.52 -9.29
N ASP A 725 16.59 26.45 -8.55
CA ASP A 725 17.25 27.67 -8.05
C ASP A 725 18.01 27.47 -6.73
N SER A 726 17.92 26.29 -6.10
CA SER A 726 18.52 26.00 -4.79
C SER A 726 20.01 25.59 -4.84
N GLN A 727 20.57 25.37 -6.03
CA GLN A 727 21.92 24.79 -6.24
C GLN A 727 22.10 23.37 -5.68
N LEU A 728 21.03 22.72 -5.20
CA LEU A 728 21.09 21.35 -4.67
C LEU A 728 21.21 20.30 -5.78
N VAL A 729 20.74 20.64 -6.98
CA VAL A 729 20.77 19.82 -8.18
C VAL A 729 21.15 20.70 -9.38
N PRO A 730 21.57 20.11 -10.53
CA PRO A 730 21.84 20.90 -11.73
C PRO A 730 20.63 21.72 -12.17
N ALA A 731 20.83 23.01 -12.45
CA ALA A 731 19.76 23.91 -12.87
C ALA A 731 19.27 23.59 -14.30
N GLU A 732 20.18 23.20 -15.19
CA GLU A 732 19.84 22.76 -16.55
C GLU A 732 19.12 21.40 -16.51
N TYR A 733 17.95 21.33 -17.15
CA TYR A 733 17.10 20.14 -17.14
C TYR A 733 17.80 18.91 -17.75
N GLY A 734 18.54 19.07 -18.85
CA GLY A 734 19.29 17.95 -19.47
C GLY A 734 20.33 17.33 -18.52
N SER A 735 21.14 18.18 -17.89
CA SER A 735 22.10 17.77 -16.86
C SER A 735 21.43 17.15 -15.63
N PHE A 736 20.28 17.68 -15.19
CA PHE A 736 19.47 17.11 -14.11
C PHE A 736 19.00 15.69 -14.43
N ILE A 737 18.52 15.46 -15.66
CA ILE A 737 18.02 14.15 -16.09
C ILE A 737 19.13 13.10 -16.18
N GLN A 738 20.31 13.45 -16.69
CA GLN A 738 21.47 12.55 -16.70
C GLN A 738 21.93 12.24 -15.27
N PHE A 739 21.90 13.24 -14.39
CA PHE A 739 22.18 13.06 -12.97
C PHE A 739 21.17 12.13 -12.30
N TYR A 740 19.88 12.33 -12.52
CA TYR A 740 18.80 11.46 -12.05
C TYR A 740 18.96 10.02 -12.56
N SER A 741 19.24 9.83 -13.85
CA SER A 741 19.36 8.52 -14.48
C SER A 741 20.40 7.64 -13.80
N ALA A 742 21.56 8.20 -13.44
CA ALA A 742 22.60 7.49 -12.69
C ALA A 742 22.09 7.00 -11.31
N PHE A 743 21.33 7.84 -10.59
CA PHE A 743 20.74 7.46 -9.31
C PHE A 743 19.59 6.46 -9.45
N GLN A 744 18.77 6.58 -10.49
CA GLN A 744 17.64 5.68 -10.74
C GLN A 744 18.11 4.25 -11.06
N PHE A 745 19.13 4.10 -11.91
CA PHE A 745 19.76 2.80 -12.13
C PHE A 745 20.39 2.26 -10.84
N HIS A 746 21.11 3.09 -10.09
CA HIS A 746 21.70 2.66 -8.83
C HIS A 746 20.65 2.19 -7.82
N GLN A 747 19.50 2.87 -7.77
CA GLN A 747 18.39 2.51 -6.90
C GLN A 747 17.71 1.21 -7.33
N SER A 748 17.52 1.00 -8.63
CA SER A 748 16.99 -0.26 -9.19
C SER A 748 17.88 -1.45 -8.81
N ILE A 749 19.21 -1.31 -9.02
CA ILE A 749 20.21 -2.32 -8.64
C ILE A 749 20.24 -2.55 -7.12
N THR A 750 20.10 -1.48 -6.35
CA THR A 750 20.01 -1.59 -4.89
C THR A 750 18.79 -2.38 -4.45
N THR A 751 17.65 -2.14 -5.09
CA THR A 751 16.37 -2.82 -4.83
C THR A 751 16.46 -4.31 -5.11
N ILE A 752 17.00 -4.73 -6.26
CA ILE A 752 17.20 -6.16 -6.59
C ILE A 752 18.00 -6.88 -5.50
N GLY A 753 19.15 -6.31 -5.10
CA GLY A 753 19.97 -6.90 -4.03
C GLY A 753 19.23 -7.00 -2.69
N ARG A 754 18.44 -5.96 -2.33
CA ARG A 754 17.64 -5.97 -1.10
C ARG A 754 16.51 -7.00 -1.15
N SER A 755 15.84 -7.17 -2.30
CA SER A 755 14.77 -8.15 -2.46
C SER A 755 15.27 -9.57 -2.15
N HIS A 756 16.48 -9.89 -2.60
CA HIS A 756 17.13 -11.16 -2.29
C HIS A 756 17.58 -11.26 -0.82
N GLU A 757 18.30 -10.25 -0.30
CA GLU A 757 18.88 -10.29 1.05
C GLU A 757 17.82 -10.28 2.18
N LEU A 758 16.73 -9.52 2.02
CA LEU A 758 15.76 -9.26 3.09
C LEU A 758 14.50 -10.12 3.02
N TYR A 759 14.02 -10.39 1.80
CA TYR A 759 12.77 -11.13 1.59
C TYR A 759 13.04 -12.56 1.12
N ASN A 760 14.09 -12.77 0.32
CA ASN A 760 14.37 -14.04 -0.37
C ASN A 760 13.11 -14.61 -1.03
N ASP A 761 12.30 -13.71 -1.59
CA ASP A 761 11.03 -14.00 -2.24
C ASP A 761 11.24 -13.92 -3.76
N PRO A 762 11.08 -15.03 -4.51
CA PRO A 762 11.21 -15.04 -5.96
C PRO A 762 10.35 -13.96 -6.64
N PHE A 763 9.16 -13.68 -6.12
CA PHE A 763 8.26 -12.70 -6.69
C PHE A 763 8.80 -11.25 -6.57
N GLU A 764 9.28 -10.86 -5.39
CA GLU A 764 9.90 -9.53 -5.16
C GLU A 764 11.18 -9.35 -5.98
N ILE A 765 11.94 -10.43 -6.22
CA ILE A 765 13.14 -10.40 -7.06
C ILE A 765 12.74 -10.20 -8.52
N GLN A 766 11.78 -10.98 -9.02
CA GLN A 766 11.32 -10.89 -10.41
C GLN A 766 10.73 -9.51 -10.71
N THR A 767 9.92 -8.97 -9.78
CA THR A 767 9.37 -7.62 -9.89
C THR A 767 10.47 -6.56 -9.96
N ALA A 768 11.52 -6.70 -9.15
CA ALA A 768 12.64 -5.77 -9.18
C ALA A 768 13.49 -5.86 -10.46
N LEU A 769 13.61 -7.05 -11.05
CA LEU A 769 14.27 -7.23 -12.35
C LEU A 769 13.47 -6.56 -13.48
N GLN A 770 12.15 -6.80 -13.52
CA GLN A 770 11.28 -6.17 -14.50
C GLN A 770 11.29 -4.64 -14.37
N ALA A 771 11.30 -4.14 -13.14
CA ALA A 771 11.40 -2.71 -12.90
C ALA A 771 12.66 -2.06 -13.47
N LEU A 772 13.80 -2.75 -13.43
CA LEU A 772 15.02 -2.24 -14.05
C LEU A 772 14.92 -2.23 -15.58
N LEU A 773 14.24 -3.19 -16.20
CA LEU A 773 13.98 -3.20 -17.64
C LEU A 773 13.11 -2.01 -18.03
N ASP A 774 12.02 -1.76 -17.30
CA ASP A 774 11.11 -0.65 -17.55
C ASP A 774 11.82 0.71 -17.36
N VAL A 775 12.62 0.85 -16.30
CA VAL A 775 13.48 2.02 -16.04
C VAL A 775 14.48 2.24 -17.17
N HIS A 776 15.10 1.18 -17.68
CA HIS A 776 16.02 1.30 -18.81
C HIS A 776 15.32 1.80 -20.07
N THR A 777 14.14 1.25 -20.40
CA THR A 777 13.32 1.70 -21.53
C THR A 777 12.88 3.16 -21.36
N PHE A 778 12.52 3.56 -20.15
CA PHE A 778 12.17 4.95 -19.84
C PHE A 778 13.34 5.92 -20.05
N ILE A 779 14.54 5.57 -19.58
CA ILE A 779 15.73 6.44 -19.62
C ILE A 779 16.35 6.50 -21.01
N ASN A 780 16.33 5.40 -21.78
CA ASN A 780 17.05 5.29 -23.06
C ASN A 780 16.13 5.20 -24.29
N GLY A 781 14.81 5.16 -24.10
CA GLY A 781 13.84 4.90 -25.16
C GLY A 781 13.76 3.41 -25.55
N THR A 782 12.80 3.07 -26.40
CA THR A 782 12.74 1.74 -27.02
C THR A 782 13.77 1.67 -28.14
N ALA A 783 14.74 0.75 -28.06
CA ALA A 783 15.58 0.45 -29.21
C ALA A 783 14.66 -0.02 -30.35
N SER A 784 14.63 0.73 -31.46
CA SER A 784 13.92 0.29 -32.66
C SER A 784 14.47 -1.09 -33.04
N PRO A 785 13.63 -2.11 -33.30
CA PRO A 785 14.12 -3.30 -33.95
C PRO A 785 14.76 -2.82 -35.25
N SER A 786 16.08 -2.97 -35.37
CA SER A 786 16.79 -2.77 -36.63
C SER A 786 15.97 -3.47 -37.71
N ALA A 787 15.61 -2.72 -38.76
CA ALA A 787 15.04 -3.27 -39.97
C ALA A 787 16.03 -4.29 -40.55
N GLY A 788 15.94 -5.52 -40.07
CA GLY A 788 16.68 -6.69 -40.52
C GLY A 788 15.80 -7.41 -41.52
N GLU A 789 16.07 -7.12 -42.79
CA GLU A 789 15.99 -8.06 -43.91
C GLU A 789 14.77 -9.00 -43.93
N HIS A 790 13.69 -8.53 -44.57
CA HIS A 790 12.90 -9.44 -45.37
C HIS A 790 13.79 -10.01 -46.49
N ARG A 791 14.19 -11.27 -46.33
CA ARG A 791 14.41 -12.18 -47.45
C ARG A 791 13.41 -13.32 -47.34
#